data_AF-A0AAV7BJ43-F1
#
_entry.id   AF-A0AAV7BJ43-F1
#
_cell.length_a   1.000
_cell.length_b   1.000
_cell.length_c   1.000
_cell.angle_alpha   90.00
_cell.angle_beta   90.00
_cell.angle_gamma   90.00
#
_symmetry.space_group_name_H-M   'P 1'
#
loop_
_entity.id
_entity.type
_entity.pdbx_description
1 polymer ?
#
loop_
_entity_poly.entity_id
_entity_poly.type
_entity_poly.pdbx_seq_one_letter_code
_entity_poly.pdbx_strand_id
1 'polypeptide(L)'
;MATQADLMELDMAMEPDRKAAVSHWQQQSYLDSGIHSGATTTAPSLSGKGNPDEEDVDTSQVLYEWEQGFSQPFTQDQVADIDGQFAMTRAQRVRAAMFPETLDEGMQIPSTQFDSAHPTNVQRLAEPSQMLKHAVVNLINYQDDAELATRAIPELTKLLNDEDQVVVNKAAVMVHQLSKKEASRHAIMRSPQMVSAIVRTMQNTNDVETARCTAGTLHNLSHHREGLLAIFKSGGIPALVKMLGSPVDSVLFYAITTLHNLLLHQEGAKMAVRLAGGLQKMVALLNKTNVKFLAITTDCLQILAYGNQESKLIILASGGPQALVTIMRTYSYEKLLWTTSRVLKVLSVCSSNKPAIVEAGGMQALGLHLTDPSQRLVQNCLWTLRNLSDAATKQEGMEGLLGTLVQLLGSDDINVVTCAAGILSNLTCNNYKNKMMVCQVGGIEALVRTVLRAGDREDITEPAICALRHLTSRHQEAEMAQNAVRLHYGLPVVVKLLHPPSHWPLIKATVGLIRNLALCPANHAPLREQGAIPRLVQLLVRAHQDTQRRTSMGGTQQQFVEGVRMEEIVEGCTGALHILARDVHNRIVIRGLNTIPLFVQLLYSPIENIQRVAAGVLCELAQDKEAAEAIEAEGATAPLTELLHSRNEGVATYAAAVLFRMSEDKPQDYKKRLSVELTSSLFRTEPMPWNEVKLPDLKLQLTCSFLKGL
;
A
#
# COMPACT_ATOMS: atom_id res chain seq x y z
N MET A 1 -9.39 13.70 -3.97
CA MET A 1 -9.48 13.35 -2.53
C MET A 1 -10.44 12.19 -2.43
N ALA A 2 -9.95 10.95 -2.28
CA ALA A 2 -10.82 9.81 -2.04
C ALA A 2 -11.26 9.83 -0.58
N THR A 3 -12.57 9.68 -0.35
CA THR A 3 -13.14 9.69 0.99
C THR A 3 -12.89 8.36 1.71
N GLN A 4 -12.89 8.43 3.03
CA GLN A 4 -12.60 7.33 3.96
C GLN A 4 -13.57 6.12 3.83
N ALA A 5 -14.64 6.25 3.04
CA ALA A 5 -15.63 5.21 2.76
C ALA A 5 -15.23 4.29 1.58
N ASP A 6 -14.53 4.81 0.56
CA ASP A 6 -14.24 4.06 -0.68
C ASP A 6 -13.16 2.97 -0.48
N LEU A 7 -12.43 3.03 0.64
CA LEU A 7 -11.44 2.03 1.05
C LEU A 7 -12.04 0.90 1.91
N MET A 8 -13.31 0.98 2.30
CA MET A 8 -13.99 -0.06 3.09
C MET A 8 -14.73 -1.09 2.22
N GLU A 9 -15.12 -0.75 0.98
CA GLU A 9 -15.91 -1.66 0.13
C GLU A 9 -15.07 -2.66 -0.69
N LEU A 10 -13.77 -2.41 -0.88
CA LEU A 10 -12.91 -3.29 -1.68
C LEU A 10 -12.30 -4.47 -0.91
N ASP A 11 -12.35 -4.46 0.43
CA ASP A 11 -11.76 -5.52 1.28
C ASP A 11 -12.80 -6.56 1.77
N MET A 12 -14.09 -6.41 1.41
CA MET A 12 -15.17 -7.34 1.80
C MET A 12 -15.53 -8.39 0.73
N ALA A 13 -14.85 -8.41 -0.42
CA ALA A 13 -15.25 -9.27 -1.55
C ALA A 13 -14.45 -10.58 -1.71
N MET A 14 -13.64 -11.00 -0.73
CA MET A 14 -12.89 -12.26 -0.79
C MET A 14 -12.82 -13.01 0.55
N GLU A 15 -13.96 -13.49 1.05
CA GLU A 15 -13.98 -14.67 1.93
C GLU A 15 -14.74 -15.81 1.23
N PRO A 16 -14.14 -16.98 1.00
CA PRO A 16 -14.90 -18.18 0.70
C PRO A 16 -15.68 -18.60 1.95
N ASP A 17 -16.98 -18.78 1.75
CA ASP A 17 -18.03 -19.05 2.71
C ASP A 17 -17.75 -20.25 3.63
N ARG A 18 -17.29 -19.97 4.86
CA ARG A 18 -17.05 -20.97 5.92
C ARG A 18 -18.35 -21.55 6.48
N LYS A 19 -19.53 -20.97 6.21
CA LYS A 19 -20.82 -21.50 6.68
C LYS A 19 -21.30 -22.66 5.83
N ALA A 20 -21.01 -22.67 4.52
CA ALA A 20 -21.39 -23.75 3.61
C ALA A 20 -20.70 -25.09 3.96
N ALA A 21 -19.44 -25.05 4.42
CA ALA A 21 -18.68 -26.24 4.82
C ALA A 21 -19.21 -26.88 6.12
N VAL A 22 -19.78 -26.09 7.04
CA VAL A 22 -20.34 -26.59 8.31
C VAL A 22 -21.72 -27.23 8.09
N SER A 23 -22.53 -26.69 7.17
CA SER A 23 -23.81 -27.29 6.76
C SER A 23 -23.64 -28.63 6.03
N HIS A 24 -22.57 -28.78 5.25
CA HIS A 24 -22.29 -30.03 4.54
C HIS A 24 -21.79 -31.15 5.47
N TRP A 25 -21.15 -30.79 6.59
CA TRP A 25 -20.74 -31.73 7.65
C TRP A 25 -21.93 -32.15 8.53
N GLN A 26 -22.83 -31.22 8.88
CA GLN A 26 -24.03 -31.52 9.67
C GLN A 26 -25.04 -32.42 8.94
N GLN A 27 -25.15 -32.33 7.61
CA GLN A 27 -26.03 -33.22 6.83
C GLN A 27 -25.51 -34.66 6.72
N GLN A 28 -24.21 -34.91 6.92
CA GLN A 28 -23.63 -36.25 6.91
C GLN A 28 -23.69 -36.97 8.26
N SER A 29 -24.06 -36.27 9.35
CA SER A 29 -24.12 -36.84 10.71
C SER A 29 -25.51 -37.24 11.19
N TYR A 30 -26.53 -37.21 10.32
CA TYR A 30 -27.86 -37.76 10.60
C TYR A 30 -28.14 -38.99 9.73
N LEU A 31 -27.46 -40.10 10.03
CA LEU A 31 -27.96 -41.44 9.74
C LEU A 31 -27.98 -42.23 11.04
N ASP A 32 -29.20 -42.34 11.52
CA ASP A 32 -29.75 -43.10 12.63
C ASP A 32 -28.92 -44.28 13.18
N SER A 33 -28.69 -44.23 14.49
CA SER A 33 -28.15 -45.29 15.32
C SER A 33 -29.16 -46.43 15.48
N GLY A 34 -29.20 -47.33 14.49
CA GLY A 34 -29.97 -48.58 14.56
C GLY A 34 -29.34 -49.62 15.48
N ILE A 35 -29.31 -49.39 16.79
CA ILE A 35 -29.09 -50.45 17.79
C ILE A 35 -30.46 -51.08 18.07
N HIS A 36 -30.79 -52.15 17.34
CA HIS A 36 -31.78 -53.13 17.79
C HIS A 36 -31.04 -54.26 18.51
N SER A 37 -31.09 -54.23 19.83
CA SER A 37 -30.73 -55.38 20.67
C SER A 37 -31.74 -56.50 20.46
N GLY A 38 -31.28 -57.67 20.01
CA GLY A 38 -32.07 -58.91 20.05
C GLY A 38 -32.13 -59.68 18.74
N ALA A 39 -31.12 -60.50 18.44
CA ALA A 39 -31.26 -61.67 17.58
C ALA A 39 -30.16 -62.69 17.90
N THR A 40 -30.56 -63.80 18.52
CA THR A 40 -29.81 -65.05 18.67
C THR A 40 -29.39 -65.57 17.30
N THR A 41 -28.09 -65.75 17.06
CA THR A 41 -27.60 -66.45 15.87
C THR A 41 -27.59 -67.95 16.12
N THR A 42 -28.61 -68.65 15.62
CA THR A 42 -28.62 -70.11 15.47
C THR A 42 -27.87 -70.50 14.20
N ALA A 43 -26.75 -71.21 14.33
CA ALA A 43 -26.10 -71.88 13.21
C ALA A 43 -26.73 -73.27 13.00
N PRO A 44 -27.08 -73.69 11.77
CA PRO A 44 -27.60 -75.03 11.52
C PRO A 44 -26.46 -76.05 11.46
N SER A 45 -26.63 -77.15 12.20
CA SER A 45 -25.75 -78.33 12.19
C SER A 45 -26.29 -79.34 11.17
N LEU A 46 -25.48 -79.76 10.20
CA LEU A 46 -25.83 -80.80 9.23
C LEU A 46 -25.40 -82.18 9.78
N SER A 47 -26.34 -82.90 10.39
CA SER A 47 -26.30 -84.36 10.49
C SER A 47 -27.23 -84.95 9.42
N GLY A 48 -26.76 -85.97 8.73
CA GLY A 48 -27.43 -86.50 7.53
C GLY A 48 -28.78 -87.18 7.74
N LYS A 49 -29.56 -87.21 6.66
CA LYS A 49 -30.36 -88.35 6.16
C LYS A 49 -31.17 -87.92 4.92
N GLY A 50 -31.05 -88.72 3.85
CA GLY A 50 -32.16 -89.08 2.95
C GLY A 50 -32.50 -88.16 1.78
N ASN A 51 -31.96 -88.49 0.60
CA ASN A 51 -32.57 -88.68 -0.75
C ASN A 51 -34.02 -88.20 -1.05
N PRO A 52 -34.43 -88.17 -2.35
CA PRO A 52 -33.69 -88.18 -3.62
C PRO A 52 -34.19 -87.09 -4.60
N ASP A 53 -33.47 -86.84 -5.70
CA ASP A 53 -34.01 -86.94 -7.06
C ASP A 53 -32.92 -86.59 -8.09
N GLU A 54 -32.96 -87.34 -9.18
CA GLU A 54 -31.93 -87.68 -10.15
C GLU A 54 -31.68 -86.57 -11.19
N GLU A 55 -30.47 -86.50 -11.75
CA GLU A 55 -30.21 -86.93 -13.14
C GLU A 55 -28.73 -86.79 -13.52
N ASP A 56 -28.27 -87.82 -14.23
CA ASP A 56 -26.90 -88.19 -14.62
C ASP A 56 -26.12 -87.15 -15.46
N VAL A 57 -24.83 -86.94 -15.16
CA VAL A 57 -23.76 -86.86 -16.20
C VAL A 57 -22.39 -87.29 -15.63
N ASP A 58 -21.94 -88.46 -16.11
CA ASP A 58 -20.57 -88.95 -16.40
C ASP A 58 -19.38 -88.57 -15.48
N THR A 59 -19.04 -89.52 -14.61
CA THR A 59 -17.94 -89.50 -13.63
C THR A 59 -16.70 -90.19 -14.18
N SER A 60 -16.09 -89.63 -15.23
CA SER A 60 -14.92 -90.26 -15.86
C SER A 60 -13.79 -89.29 -16.26
N GLN A 61 -13.92 -87.99 -15.96
CA GLN A 61 -12.91 -86.97 -16.32
C GLN A 61 -12.31 -86.16 -15.16
N VAL A 62 -12.75 -86.38 -13.91
CA VAL A 62 -12.22 -85.68 -12.71
C VAL A 62 -11.23 -86.55 -11.91
N LEU A 63 -11.04 -87.81 -12.33
CA LEU A 63 -10.17 -88.78 -11.64
C LEU A 63 -8.68 -88.69 -12.03
N TYR A 64 -8.25 -87.63 -12.73
CA TYR A 64 -6.86 -87.51 -13.22
C TYR A 64 -6.11 -86.21 -12.86
N GLU A 65 -6.66 -85.36 -11.98
CA GLU A 65 -5.96 -84.14 -11.49
C GLU A 65 -5.88 -84.01 -9.96
N TRP A 66 -6.33 -85.01 -9.19
CA TRP A 66 -6.29 -85.00 -7.72
C TRP A 66 -5.09 -85.77 -7.11
N GLU A 67 -4.03 -86.01 -7.89
CA GLU A 67 -2.87 -86.81 -7.47
C GLU A 67 -1.49 -86.12 -7.58
N GLN A 68 -1.42 -84.79 -7.75
CA GLN A 68 -0.14 -84.08 -7.65
C GLN A 68 -0.26 -82.76 -6.89
N GLY A 69 0.16 -82.73 -5.61
CA GLY A 69 0.36 -81.44 -4.94
C GLY A 69 0.58 -81.40 -3.43
N PHE A 70 0.50 -82.49 -2.65
CA PHE A 70 0.74 -82.42 -1.20
C PHE A 70 1.59 -83.57 -0.68
N SER A 71 2.88 -83.28 -0.45
CA SER A 71 3.78 -84.16 0.30
C SER A 71 4.93 -83.39 0.96
N GLN A 72 4.64 -82.71 2.08
CA GLN A 72 5.59 -82.51 3.18
C GLN A 72 4.81 -82.50 4.51
N PRO A 73 5.12 -83.37 5.48
CA PRO A 73 4.51 -83.34 6.81
C PRO A 73 5.15 -82.23 7.66
N PHE A 74 4.32 -81.36 8.26
CA PHE A 74 4.77 -80.40 9.27
C PHE A 74 5.35 -81.13 10.48
N THR A 75 6.46 -80.63 11.02
CA THR A 75 7.09 -81.19 12.24
C THR A 75 6.30 -80.82 13.50
N GLN A 76 6.38 -81.63 14.55
CA GLN A 76 5.61 -81.43 15.79
C GLN A 76 5.92 -80.08 16.49
N ASP A 77 7.11 -79.53 16.31
CA ASP A 77 7.47 -78.17 16.76
C ASP A 77 6.79 -77.07 15.92
N GLN A 78 6.57 -77.28 14.62
CA GLN A 78 5.79 -76.36 13.78
C GLN A 78 4.30 -76.41 14.16
N VAL A 79 3.79 -77.56 14.58
CA VAL A 79 2.42 -77.70 15.10
C VAL A 79 2.27 -77.01 16.46
N ALA A 80 3.29 -77.04 17.32
CA ALA A 80 3.26 -76.33 18.60
C ALA A 80 3.32 -74.79 18.44
N ASP A 81 4.10 -74.27 17.49
CA ASP A 81 4.08 -72.85 17.12
C ASP A 81 2.76 -72.44 16.47
N ILE A 82 2.18 -73.30 15.64
CA ILE A 82 0.85 -73.10 15.04
C ILE A 82 -0.25 -73.14 16.11
N ASP A 83 -0.19 -74.07 17.08
CA ASP A 83 -1.14 -74.13 18.20
C ASP A 83 -0.98 -72.92 19.15
N GLY A 84 0.24 -72.40 19.34
CA GLY A 84 0.48 -71.12 20.01
C GLY A 84 -0.12 -69.92 19.25
N GLN A 85 -0.08 -69.95 17.92
CA GLN A 85 -0.71 -68.95 17.04
C GLN A 85 -2.25 -69.07 17.01
N PHE A 86 -2.82 -70.27 17.21
CA PHE A 86 -4.27 -70.51 17.30
C PHE A 86 -4.83 -70.41 18.73
N ALA A 87 -3.99 -70.44 19.77
CA ALA A 87 -4.39 -70.26 21.16
C ALA A 87 -4.92 -68.85 21.48
N MET A 88 -4.69 -67.88 20.59
CA MET A 88 -5.31 -66.56 20.73
C MET A 88 -6.80 -66.62 20.40
N THR A 89 -7.61 -66.25 21.38
CA THR A 89 -9.03 -65.99 21.18
C THR A 89 -9.23 -64.88 20.14
N ARG A 90 -10.32 -64.93 19.37
CA ARG A 90 -10.69 -63.86 18.43
C ARG A 90 -10.64 -62.46 19.09
N ALA A 91 -10.99 -62.38 20.37
CA ALA A 91 -10.92 -61.15 21.16
C ALA A 91 -9.48 -60.63 21.34
N GLN A 92 -8.49 -61.51 21.57
CA GLN A 92 -7.07 -61.13 21.69
C GLN A 92 -6.52 -60.56 20.38
N ARG A 93 -6.87 -61.16 19.22
CA ARG A 93 -6.45 -60.63 17.90
C ARG A 93 -7.07 -59.27 17.56
N VAL A 94 -8.35 -59.07 17.90
CA VAL A 94 -9.00 -57.77 17.72
C VAL A 94 -8.39 -56.72 18.64
N ARG A 95 -8.13 -57.06 19.91
CA ARG A 95 -7.48 -56.17 20.88
C ARG A 95 -6.08 -55.79 20.41
N ALA A 96 -5.31 -56.76 19.95
CA ALA A 96 -3.97 -56.58 19.39
C ALA A 96 -3.93 -55.60 18.20
N ALA A 97 -4.89 -55.71 17.28
CA ALA A 97 -4.95 -54.84 16.11
C ALA A 97 -5.43 -53.41 16.44
N MET A 98 -6.30 -53.26 17.44
CA MET A 98 -6.84 -51.95 17.86
C MET A 98 -5.89 -51.24 18.85
N PHE A 99 -5.23 -51.99 19.74
CA PHE A 99 -4.44 -51.52 20.87
C PHE A 99 -3.17 -52.39 21.04
N PRO A 100 -2.20 -52.29 20.11
CA PRO A 100 -1.02 -53.18 20.07
C PRO A 100 -0.13 -53.10 21.33
N GLU A 101 -0.18 -51.99 22.06
CA GLU A 101 0.50 -51.79 23.34
C GLU A 101 -0.05 -52.65 24.50
N THR A 102 -1.18 -53.32 24.31
CA THR A 102 -1.77 -54.21 25.33
C THR A 102 -1.21 -55.64 25.28
N LEU A 103 -0.18 -55.86 24.47
CA LEU A 103 0.50 -57.14 24.27
C LEU A 103 1.89 -57.12 24.90
N ASP A 104 2.36 -58.28 25.34
CA ASP A 104 3.72 -58.45 25.83
C ASP A 104 4.76 -58.26 24.71
N GLU A 105 5.87 -57.60 25.02
CA GLU A 105 6.95 -57.34 24.06
C GLU A 105 7.47 -58.65 23.45
N GLY A 106 7.41 -58.76 22.12
CA GLY A 106 7.86 -59.94 21.36
C GLY A 106 6.75 -60.84 20.82
N MET A 107 5.47 -60.58 21.13
CA MET A 107 4.35 -61.30 20.51
C MET A 107 4.14 -60.93 19.04
N GLN A 108 4.38 -61.87 18.12
CA GLN A 108 4.02 -61.74 16.70
C GLN A 108 2.57 -62.20 16.49
N ILE A 109 1.72 -61.32 15.95
CA ILE A 109 0.32 -61.64 15.65
C ILE A 109 0.19 -62.00 14.16
N PRO A 110 -0.41 -63.14 13.79
CA PRO A 110 -0.73 -63.46 12.41
C PRO A 110 -1.71 -62.43 11.83
N SER A 111 -1.40 -61.91 10.64
CA SER A 111 -2.32 -61.00 9.94
C SER A 111 -3.62 -61.71 9.58
N THR A 112 -4.77 -61.11 9.89
CA THR A 112 -6.09 -61.63 9.47
C THR A 112 -6.46 -61.20 8.05
N GLN A 113 -5.51 -60.65 7.31
CA GLN A 113 -5.71 -60.08 5.97
C GLN A 113 -5.54 -61.16 4.90
N PHE A 114 -6.65 -61.53 4.25
CA PHE A 114 -6.66 -62.46 3.11
C PHE A 114 -6.22 -61.79 1.80
N ASP A 115 -6.45 -60.48 1.65
CA ASP A 115 -6.11 -59.70 0.46
C ASP A 115 -5.43 -58.37 0.87
N SER A 116 -4.23 -58.15 0.36
CA SER A 116 -3.45 -56.93 0.58
C SER A 116 -4.15 -55.64 0.10
N ALA A 117 -5.06 -55.74 -0.88
CA ALA A 117 -5.78 -54.59 -1.45
C ALA A 117 -7.00 -54.14 -0.61
N HIS A 118 -7.52 -54.99 0.28
CA HIS A 118 -8.75 -54.71 1.03
C HIS A 118 -8.52 -54.82 2.55
N PRO A 119 -8.45 -53.68 3.28
CA PRO A 119 -8.25 -53.71 4.71
C PRO A 119 -9.49 -54.31 5.41
N THR A 120 -9.23 -55.18 6.37
CA THR A 120 -10.29 -55.80 7.20
C THR A 120 -11.03 -54.73 8.02
N ASN A 121 -12.27 -55.01 8.44
CA ASN A 121 -13.02 -54.10 9.31
C ASN A 121 -12.26 -53.73 10.60
N VAL A 122 -11.41 -54.63 11.10
CA VAL A 122 -10.59 -54.37 12.29
C VAL A 122 -9.48 -53.36 11.99
N GLN A 123 -8.78 -53.50 10.87
CA GLN A 123 -7.76 -52.54 10.42
C GLN A 123 -8.37 -51.15 10.13
N ARG A 124 -9.57 -51.11 9.53
CA ARG A 124 -10.29 -49.86 9.28
C ARG A 124 -10.73 -49.14 10.55
N LEU A 125 -10.98 -49.87 11.64
CA LEU A 125 -11.41 -49.31 12.92
C LEU A 125 -10.24 -49.09 13.90
N ALA A 126 -9.04 -49.58 13.61
CA ALA A 126 -7.86 -49.47 14.48
C ALA A 126 -7.47 -48.00 14.71
N GLU A 127 -7.29 -47.22 13.66
CA GLU A 127 -6.94 -45.80 13.76
C GLU A 127 -8.04 -44.98 14.49
N PRO A 128 -9.34 -45.07 14.12
CA PRO A 128 -10.40 -44.42 14.90
C PRO A 128 -10.46 -44.83 16.37
N SER A 129 -10.20 -46.10 16.68
CA SER A 129 -10.20 -46.61 18.07
C SER A 129 -9.01 -46.09 18.87
N GLN A 130 -7.83 -45.98 18.25
CA GLN A 130 -6.65 -45.36 18.86
C GLN A 130 -6.87 -43.86 19.06
N MET A 131 -7.44 -43.14 18.10
CA MET A 131 -7.80 -41.74 18.27
C MET A 131 -8.79 -41.53 19.41
N LEU A 132 -9.80 -42.40 19.53
CA LEU A 132 -10.76 -42.36 20.65
C LEU A 132 -10.06 -42.63 21.98
N LYS A 133 -9.18 -43.63 22.07
CA LYS A 133 -8.39 -43.89 23.28
C LYS A 133 -7.55 -42.66 23.66
N HIS A 134 -6.83 -42.07 22.70
CA HIS A 134 -6.03 -40.87 22.96
C HIS A 134 -6.91 -39.71 23.41
N ALA A 135 -8.09 -39.52 22.82
CA ALA A 135 -9.05 -38.51 23.25
C ALA A 135 -9.53 -38.74 24.69
N VAL A 136 -9.83 -39.98 25.06
CA VAL A 136 -10.23 -40.34 26.44
C VAL A 136 -9.09 -40.10 27.42
N VAL A 137 -7.86 -40.54 27.11
CA VAL A 137 -6.68 -40.30 27.95
C VAL A 137 -6.41 -38.80 28.12
N ASN A 138 -6.50 -38.03 27.04
CA ASN A 138 -6.34 -36.58 27.08
C ASN A 138 -7.43 -35.92 27.93
N LEU A 139 -8.67 -36.40 27.88
CA LEU A 139 -9.77 -35.86 28.68
C LEU A 139 -9.59 -36.16 30.17
N ILE A 140 -9.17 -37.38 30.53
CA ILE A 140 -8.85 -37.76 31.91
C ILE A 140 -7.71 -36.88 32.44
N ASN A 141 -6.58 -36.82 31.71
CA ASN A 141 -5.43 -36.02 32.11
C ASN A 141 -5.76 -34.53 32.20
N TYR A 142 -6.63 -34.02 31.31
CA TYR A 142 -7.09 -32.64 31.35
C TYR A 142 -7.90 -32.35 32.61
N GLN A 143 -8.81 -33.25 32.99
CA GLN A 143 -9.61 -33.10 34.21
C GLN A 143 -8.72 -33.12 35.46
N ASP A 144 -7.79 -34.07 35.53
CA ASP A 144 -6.86 -34.19 36.66
C ASP A 144 -5.94 -32.96 36.78
N ASP A 145 -5.35 -32.50 35.67
CA ASP A 145 -4.48 -31.32 35.63
C ASP A 145 -5.26 -30.02 35.94
N ALA A 146 -6.54 -29.94 35.56
CA ALA A 146 -7.40 -28.80 35.87
C ALA A 146 -7.76 -28.74 37.35
N GLU A 147 -8.14 -29.88 37.94
CA GLU A 147 -8.51 -29.96 39.35
C GLU A 147 -7.30 -29.72 40.25
N LEU A 148 -6.16 -30.34 39.92
CA LEU A 148 -4.89 -30.13 40.63
C LEU A 148 -4.49 -28.65 40.60
N ALA A 149 -4.54 -28.01 39.44
CA ALA A 149 -4.20 -26.60 39.32
C ALA A 149 -5.17 -25.71 40.12
N THR A 150 -6.47 -25.98 40.08
CA THR A 150 -7.47 -25.22 40.83
C THR A 150 -7.22 -25.29 42.33
N ARG A 151 -6.80 -26.44 42.85
CA ARG A 151 -6.42 -26.62 44.27
C ARG A 151 -5.08 -25.97 44.60
N ALA A 152 -4.10 -25.98 43.69
CA ALA A 152 -2.76 -25.45 43.93
C ALA A 152 -2.66 -23.91 43.79
N ILE A 153 -3.52 -23.28 42.98
CA ILE A 153 -3.46 -21.84 42.68
C ILE A 153 -3.50 -20.94 43.92
N PRO A 154 -4.39 -21.14 44.92
CA PRO A 154 -4.41 -20.28 46.10
C PRO A 154 -3.08 -20.28 46.88
N GLU A 155 -2.47 -21.46 47.03
CA GLU A 155 -1.17 -21.59 47.72
C GLU A 155 -0.03 -20.97 46.90
N LEU A 156 0.02 -21.25 45.59
CA LEU A 156 1.00 -20.59 44.70
C LEU A 156 0.84 -19.06 44.67
N THR A 157 -0.40 -18.56 44.82
CA THR A 157 -0.67 -17.12 44.92
C THR A 157 -0.08 -16.53 46.20
N LYS A 158 -0.19 -17.23 47.34
CA LYS A 158 0.45 -16.80 48.59
C LYS A 158 1.97 -16.79 48.44
N LEU A 159 2.56 -17.85 47.88
CA LEU A 159 4.00 -17.97 47.70
C LEU A 159 4.58 -16.90 46.75
N LEU A 160 3.82 -16.44 45.75
CA LEU A 160 4.22 -15.31 44.89
C LEU A 160 4.20 -13.96 45.62
N ASN A 161 3.45 -13.84 46.71
CA ASN A 161 3.38 -12.65 47.55
C ASN A 161 4.24 -12.76 48.82
N ASP A 162 5.10 -13.78 48.90
CA ASP A 162 6.04 -13.96 50.00
C ASP A 162 7.10 -12.86 50.01
N GLU A 163 7.68 -12.60 51.18
CA GLU A 163 8.77 -11.64 51.35
C GLU A 163 10.13 -12.25 50.95
N ASP A 164 10.27 -13.58 51.04
CA ASP A 164 11.48 -14.29 50.63
C ASP A 164 11.53 -14.44 49.10
N GLN A 165 12.49 -13.75 48.50
CA GLN A 165 12.72 -13.76 47.06
C GLN A 165 13.00 -15.16 46.49
N VAL A 166 13.57 -16.09 47.28
CA VAL A 166 13.82 -17.48 46.88
C VAL A 166 12.50 -18.25 46.77
N VAL A 167 11.56 -18.00 47.69
CA VAL A 167 10.21 -18.59 47.67
C VAL A 167 9.45 -18.09 46.45
N VAL A 168 9.49 -16.77 46.22
CA VAL A 168 8.86 -16.13 45.05
C VAL A 168 9.41 -16.69 43.74
N ASN A 169 10.74 -16.90 43.63
CA ASN A 169 11.36 -17.50 42.45
C ASN A 169 10.81 -18.92 42.18
N LYS A 170 10.84 -19.80 43.20
CA LYS A 170 10.34 -21.17 43.07
C LYS A 170 8.85 -21.19 42.69
N ALA A 171 8.04 -20.31 43.27
CA ALA A 171 6.64 -20.15 42.93
C ALA A 171 6.45 -19.71 41.46
N ALA A 172 7.23 -18.73 41.00
CA ALA A 172 7.18 -18.26 39.60
C ALA A 172 7.55 -19.37 38.61
N VAL A 173 8.54 -20.21 38.91
CA VAL A 173 8.92 -21.37 38.09
C VAL A 173 7.76 -22.38 38.02
N MET A 174 7.16 -22.73 39.16
CA MET A 174 6.03 -23.67 39.20
C MET A 174 4.83 -23.16 38.40
N VAL A 175 4.45 -21.89 38.61
CA VAL A 175 3.36 -21.24 37.88
C VAL A 175 3.65 -21.21 36.38
N HIS A 176 4.91 -20.95 35.98
CA HIS A 176 5.29 -21.00 34.57
C HIS A 176 5.14 -22.40 33.97
N GLN A 177 5.52 -23.46 34.67
CA GLN A 177 5.30 -24.83 34.19
C GLN A 177 3.82 -25.18 34.05
N LEU A 178 2.99 -24.79 35.04
CA LEU A 178 1.54 -24.96 34.95
C LEU A 178 0.95 -24.20 33.75
N SER A 179 1.46 -23.00 33.44
CA SER A 179 0.98 -22.22 32.30
C SER A 179 1.21 -22.89 30.93
N LYS A 180 2.12 -23.88 30.84
CA LYS A 180 2.36 -24.64 29.61
C LYS A 180 1.26 -25.68 29.35
N LYS A 181 0.67 -26.24 30.40
CA LYS A 181 -0.44 -27.20 30.32
C LYS A 181 -1.76 -26.49 30.09
N GLU A 182 -2.56 -26.92 29.12
CA GLU A 182 -3.79 -26.21 28.74
C GLU A 182 -4.83 -26.14 29.86
N ALA A 183 -5.07 -27.27 30.54
CA ALA A 183 -5.98 -27.37 31.68
C ALA A 183 -5.59 -26.40 32.81
N SER A 184 -4.34 -26.47 33.26
CA SER A 184 -3.82 -25.62 34.33
C SER A 184 -3.75 -24.14 33.93
N ARG A 185 -3.50 -23.84 32.65
CA ARG A 185 -3.52 -22.47 32.10
C ARG A 185 -4.89 -21.82 32.25
N HIS A 186 -5.98 -22.55 31.99
CA HIS A 186 -7.35 -22.07 32.21
C HIS A 186 -7.61 -21.76 33.68
N ALA A 187 -7.17 -22.63 34.59
CA ALA A 187 -7.29 -22.39 36.02
C ALA A 187 -6.56 -21.09 36.43
N ILE A 188 -5.34 -20.85 35.91
CA ILE A 188 -4.56 -19.64 36.20
C ILE A 188 -5.27 -18.38 35.71
N MET A 189 -5.69 -18.32 34.44
CA MET A 189 -6.28 -17.10 33.88
C MET A 189 -7.67 -16.77 34.45
N ARG A 190 -8.37 -17.77 35.01
CA ARG A 190 -9.65 -17.58 35.71
C ARG A 190 -9.50 -17.09 37.15
N SER A 191 -8.28 -17.04 37.69
CA SER A 191 -7.99 -16.52 39.03
C SER A 191 -7.38 -15.11 38.96
N PRO A 192 -8.18 -14.05 39.18
CA PRO A 192 -7.68 -12.66 39.11
C PRO A 192 -6.57 -12.37 40.12
N GLN A 193 -6.63 -13.01 41.29
CA GLN A 193 -5.63 -12.85 42.36
C GLN A 193 -4.28 -13.41 41.92
N MET A 194 -4.28 -14.58 41.28
CA MET A 194 -3.06 -15.19 40.73
C MET A 194 -2.46 -14.31 39.63
N VAL A 195 -3.27 -13.87 38.67
CA VAL A 195 -2.78 -13.02 37.57
C VAL A 195 -2.22 -11.70 38.11
N SER A 196 -2.89 -11.08 39.08
CA SER A 196 -2.40 -9.87 39.75
C SER A 196 -1.08 -10.11 40.51
N ALA A 197 -0.93 -11.26 41.16
CA ALA A 197 0.31 -11.64 41.82
C ALA A 197 1.45 -11.80 40.80
N ILE A 198 1.24 -12.52 39.69
CA ILE A 198 2.23 -12.67 38.61
C ILE A 198 2.65 -11.31 38.05
N VAL A 199 1.70 -10.41 37.80
CA VAL A 199 1.96 -9.05 37.30
C VAL A 199 2.82 -8.25 38.30
N ARG A 200 2.47 -8.28 39.58
CA ARG A 200 3.21 -7.58 40.64
C ARG A 200 4.62 -8.14 40.80
N THR A 201 4.77 -9.47 40.84
CA THR A 201 6.06 -10.14 40.91
C THR A 201 6.95 -9.76 39.73
N MET A 202 6.42 -9.75 38.50
CA MET A 202 7.16 -9.35 37.31
C MET A 202 7.66 -7.89 37.39
N GLN A 203 6.86 -6.97 37.94
CA GLN A 203 7.24 -5.56 38.04
C GLN A 203 8.32 -5.27 39.08
N ASN A 204 8.37 -6.07 40.16
CA ASN A 204 9.14 -5.74 41.36
C ASN A 204 10.36 -6.65 41.58
N THR A 205 10.43 -7.79 40.90
CA THR A 205 11.57 -8.70 41.00
C THR A 205 12.83 -8.09 40.38
N ASN A 206 13.96 -8.27 41.07
CA ASN A 206 15.29 -8.02 40.50
C ASN A 206 15.94 -9.32 39.98
N ASP A 207 15.33 -10.47 40.26
CA ASP A 207 15.81 -11.76 39.79
C ASP A 207 15.39 -12.02 38.33
N VAL A 208 16.39 -12.31 37.51
CA VAL A 208 16.26 -12.50 36.05
C VAL A 208 15.36 -13.69 35.73
N GLU A 209 15.51 -14.78 36.47
CA GLU A 209 14.76 -16.01 36.22
C GLU A 209 13.28 -15.84 36.58
N THR A 210 12.99 -15.17 37.69
CA THR A 210 11.64 -14.80 38.10
C THR A 210 10.98 -13.87 37.07
N ALA A 211 11.71 -12.85 36.58
CA ALA A 211 11.20 -11.96 35.53
C ALA A 211 10.88 -12.73 34.24
N ARG A 212 11.76 -13.65 33.85
CA ARG A 212 11.58 -14.51 32.67
C ARG A 212 10.38 -15.45 32.81
N CYS A 213 10.24 -16.12 33.96
CA CYS A 213 9.15 -17.05 34.24
C CYS A 213 7.79 -16.34 34.33
N THR A 214 7.73 -15.18 34.98
CA THR A 214 6.49 -14.38 35.07
C THR A 214 6.10 -13.79 33.72
N ALA A 215 7.03 -13.19 32.98
CA ALA A 215 6.77 -12.71 31.61
C ALA A 215 6.34 -13.86 30.67
N GLY A 216 7.03 -15.01 30.74
CA GLY A 216 6.69 -16.21 29.97
C GLY A 216 5.32 -16.78 30.33
N THR A 217 4.92 -16.69 31.60
CA THR A 217 3.55 -17.05 32.03
C THR A 217 2.53 -16.14 31.38
N LEU A 218 2.68 -14.81 31.48
CA LEU A 218 1.74 -13.86 30.87
C LEU A 218 1.66 -14.03 29.34
N HIS A 219 2.79 -14.33 28.70
CA HIS A 219 2.83 -14.69 27.29
C HIS A 219 1.95 -15.92 26.99
N ASN A 220 2.10 -17.01 27.73
CA ASN A 220 1.27 -18.21 27.56
C ASN A 220 -0.23 -17.91 27.75
N LEU A 221 -0.58 -17.07 28.74
CA LEU A 221 -1.96 -16.65 28.97
C LEU A 221 -2.53 -15.80 27.81
N SER A 222 -1.69 -14.96 27.19
CA SER A 222 -2.12 -14.03 26.13
C SER A 222 -2.61 -14.69 24.83
N HIS A 223 -2.43 -16.00 24.68
CA HIS A 223 -2.98 -16.77 23.56
C HIS A 223 -4.49 -17.02 23.67
N HIS A 224 -5.08 -16.67 24.82
CA HIS A 224 -6.49 -16.91 25.14
C HIS A 224 -7.20 -15.60 25.45
N ARG A 225 -8.46 -15.48 25.01
CA ARG A 225 -9.28 -14.28 25.27
C ARG A 225 -9.46 -13.99 26.76
N GLU A 226 -9.71 -15.03 27.56
CA GLU A 226 -9.79 -14.93 29.03
C GLU A 226 -8.47 -14.42 29.63
N GLY A 227 -7.34 -14.95 29.16
CA GLY A 227 -6.01 -14.53 29.60
C GLY A 227 -5.69 -13.08 29.24
N LEU A 228 -5.98 -12.65 28.01
CA LEU A 228 -5.84 -11.25 27.59
C LEU A 228 -6.63 -10.30 28.49
N LEU A 229 -7.90 -10.64 28.77
CA LEU A 229 -8.76 -9.84 29.64
C LEU A 229 -8.24 -9.81 31.09
N ALA A 230 -7.77 -10.95 31.59
CA ALA A 230 -7.21 -11.05 32.94
C ALA A 230 -5.93 -10.21 33.09
N ILE A 231 -5.01 -10.28 32.12
CA ILE A 231 -3.79 -9.45 32.09
C ILE A 231 -4.17 -7.96 32.04
N PHE A 232 -5.12 -7.60 31.19
CA PHE A 232 -5.58 -6.22 31.03
C PHE A 232 -6.17 -5.66 32.33
N LYS A 233 -7.12 -6.38 32.95
CA LYS A 233 -7.78 -5.96 34.20
C LYS A 233 -6.83 -5.94 35.40
N SER A 234 -5.77 -6.74 35.39
CA SER A 234 -4.78 -6.81 36.47
C SER A 234 -3.67 -5.76 36.37
N GLY A 235 -3.78 -4.78 35.47
CA GLY A 235 -2.72 -3.77 35.27
C GLY A 235 -1.47 -4.32 34.58
N GLY A 236 -1.60 -5.40 33.80
CA GLY A 236 -0.49 -6.05 33.13
C GLY A 236 0.16 -5.22 32.03
N ILE A 237 -0.56 -4.29 31.39
CA ILE A 237 0.01 -3.43 30.34
C ILE A 237 1.13 -2.52 30.87
N PRO A 238 0.92 -1.68 31.91
CA PRO A 238 2.00 -0.91 32.51
C PRO A 238 3.19 -1.78 32.96
N ALA A 239 2.94 -2.99 33.46
CA ALA A 239 3.97 -3.95 33.83
C ALA A 239 4.82 -4.40 32.64
N LEU A 240 4.18 -4.87 31.58
CA LEU A 240 4.84 -5.33 30.37
C LEU A 240 5.61 -4.18 29.70
N VAL A 241 5.06 -2.97 29.71
CA VAL A 241 5.76 -1.76 29.22
C VAL A 241 7.00 -1.46 30.06
N LYS A 242 6.95 -1.60 31.39
CA LYS A 242 8.16 -1.51 32.23
C LYS A 242 9.21 -2.55 31.82
N MET A 243 8.78 -3.79 31.55
CA MET A 243 9.65 -4.90 31.14
C MET A 243 10.34 -4.70 29.78
N LEU A 244 9.84 -3.80 28.91
CA LEU A 244 10.53 -3.40 27.69
C LEU A 244 11.86 -2.67 27.95
N GLY A 245 12.15 -2.28 29.19
CA GLY A 245 13.46 -1.76 29.61
C GLY A 245 14.42 -2.82 30.15
N SER A 246 14.04 -4.10 30.16
CA SER A 246 14.89 -5.17 30.69
C SER A 246 16.14 -5.38 29.84
N PRO A 247 17.33 -5.62 30.43
CA PRO A 247 18.53 -5.99 29.68
C PRO A 247 18.46 -7.44 29.14
N VAL A 248 17.47 -8.23 29.56
CA VAL A 248 17.38 -9.67 29.26
C VAL A 248 16.51 -9.91 28.04
N ASP A 249 17.11 -10.44 26.97
CA ASP A 249 16.42 -10.61 25.68
C ASP A 249 15.19 -11.53 25.74
N SER A 250 15.21 -12.60 26.56
CA SER A 250 14.04 -13.48 26.73
C SER A 250 12.86 -12.75 27.40
N VAL A 251 13.14 -11.87 28.37
CA VAL A 251 12.12 -11.03 29.02
C VAL A 251 11.56 -10.02 28.02
N LEU A 252 12.42 -9.36 27.24
CA LEU A 252 11.99 -8.45 26.17
C LEU A 252 11.09 -9.15 25.15
N PHE A 253 11.46 -10.36 24.73
CA PHE A 253 10.72 -11.13 23.75
C PHE A 253 9.33 -11.52 24.25
N TYR A 254 9.22 -12.01 25.49
CA TYR A 254 7.91 -12.30 26.10
C TYR A 254 7.08 -11.03 26.29
N ALA A 255 7.70 -9.95 26.78
CA ALA A 255 7.01 -8.69 27.02
C ALA A 255 6.43 -8.11 25.72
N ILE A 256 7.23 -7.99 24.66
CA ILE A 256 6.78 -7.42 23.39
C ILE A 256 5.71 -8.29 22.71
N THR A 257 5.86 -9.62 22.76
CA THR A 257 4.89 -10.54 22.14
C THR A 257 3.56 -10.54 22.89
N THR A 258 3.60 -10.44 24.22
CA THR A 258 2.38 -10.31 25.04
C THR A 258 1.66 -8.99 24.75
N LEU A 259 2.41 -7.88 24.63
CA LEU A 259 1.86 -6.58 24.23
C LEU A 259 1.28 -6.63 22.82
N HIS A 260 1.92 -7.33 21.88
CA HIS A 260 1.43 -7.49 20.52
C HIS A 260 0.07 -8.20 20.49
N ASN A 261 -0.06 -9.32 21.20
CA ASN A 261 -1.33 -10.05 21.34
C ASN A 261 -2.43 -9.17 21.95
N LEU A 262 -2.11 -8.38 22.99
CA LEU A 262 -3.04 -7.42 23.58
C LEU A 262 -3.46 -6.33 22.57
N LEU A 263 -2.52 -5.77 21.80
CA LEU A 263 -2.82 -4.73 20.81
C LEU A 263 -3.70 -5.23 19.65
N LEU A 264 -3.58 -6.51 19.30
CA LEU A 264 -4.36 -7.15 18.24
C LEU A 264 -5.77 -7.55 18.70
N HIS A 265 -5.89 -8.10 19.91
CA HIS A 265 -7.09 -8.85 20.31
C HIS A 265 -7.80 -8.34 21.57
N GLN A 266 -7.17 -7.45 22.35
CA GLN A 266 -7.77 -6.88 23.56
C GLN A 266 -8.24 -5.44 23.32
N GLU A 267 -9.55 -5.25 23.38
CA GLU A 267 -10.16 -3.93 23.32
C GLU A 267 -9.66 -3.05 24.48
N GLY A 268 -9.45 -1.76 24.21
CA GLY A 268 -8.87 -0.81 25.17
C GLY A 268 -7.35 -0.88 25.33
N ALA A 269 -6.69 -1.96 24.90
CA ALA A 269 -5.24 -2.12 25.08
C ALA A 269 -4.42 -1.03 24.38
N LYS A 270 -4.83 -0.59 23.19
CA LYS A 270 -4.13 0.47 22.43
C LYS A 270 -4.02 1.77 23.24
N MET A 271 -5.09 2.18 23.93
CA MET A 271 -5.07 3.38 24.78
C MET A 271 -4.20 3.17 26.02
N ALA A 272 -4.34 2.02 26.70
CA ALA A 272 -3.56 1.70 27.88
C ALA A 272 -2.03 1.66 27.60
N VAL A 273 -1.61 1.12 26.44
CA VAL A 273 -0.19 1.11 26.06
C VAL A 273 0.34 2.53 25.80
N ARG A 274 -0.46 3.43 25.22
CA ARG A 274 -0.07 4.84 25.02
C ARG A 274 0.12 5.54 26.36
N LEU A 275 -0.85 5.44 27.27
CA LEU A 275 -0.79 6.04 28.61
C LEU A 275 0.38 5.51 29.45
N ALA A 276 0.77 4.24 29.25
CA ALA A 276 1.91 3.63 29.92
C ALA A 276 3.28 4.07 29.35
N GLY A 277 3.33 4.91 28.31
CA GLY A 277 4.58 5.31 27.66
C GLY A 277 5.22 4.19 26.81
N GLY A 278 4.39 3.27 26.28
CA GLY A 278 4.86 2.13 25.50
C GLY A 278 5.55 2.51 24.19
N LEU A 279 5.08 3.57 23.52
CA LEU A 279 5.63 4.03 22.24
C LEU A 279 7.11 4.40 22.34
N GLN A 280 7.48 5.20 23.34
CA GLN A 280 8.86 5.66 23.56
C GLN A 280 9.80 4.48 23.77
N LYS A 281 9.38 3.50 24.59
CA LYS A 281 10.16 2.28 24.83
C LYS A 281 10.26 1.39 23.60
N MET A 282 9.18 1.24 22.83
CA MET A 282 9.19 0.47 21.59
C MET A 282 10.10 1.09 20.52
N VAL A 283 10.15 2.43 20.41
CA VAL A 283 11.08 3.10 19.49
C VAL A 283 12.53 2.89 19.94
N ALA A 284 12.83 3.00 21.24
CA ALA A 284 14.18 2.75 21.75
C ALA A 284 14.68 1.33 21.45
N LEU A 285 13.77 0.34 21.39
CA LEU A 285 14.09 -1.06 21.07
C LEU A 285 14.40 -1.33 19.59
N LEU A 286 14.22 -0.35 18.70
CA LEU A 286 14.56 -0.49 17.27
C LEU A 286 16.08 -0.56 17.02
N ASN A 287 16.90 -0.37 18.04
CA ASN A 287 18.36 -0.56 17.99
C ASN A 287 18.81 -2.02 18.21
N LYS A 288 17.89 -2.93 18.56
CA LYS A 288 18.18 -4.36 18.70
C LYS A 288 18.40 -5.00 17.31
N THR A 289 19.06 -6.15 17.28
CA THR A 289 19.50 -6.78 16.02
C THR A 289 18.65 -7.97 15.58
N ASN A 290 17.84 -8.54 16.47
CA ASN A 290 17.03 -9.72 16.16
C ASN A 290 15.84 -9.34 15.25
N VAL A 291 15.87 -9.81 14.01
CA VAL A 291 14.90 -9.42 12.98
C VAL A 291 13.46 -9.84 13.29
N LYS A 292 13.24 -10.96 13.99
CA LYS A 292 11.90 -11.40 14.40
C LYS A 292 11.35 -10.51 15.52
N PHE A 293 12.21 -10.15 16.47
CA PHE A 293 11.87 -9.21 17.54
C PHE A 293 11.54 -7.81 17.00
N LEU A 294 12.35 -7.30 16.08
CA LEU A 294 12.10 -6.02 15.41
C LEU A 294 10.78 -6.06 14.61
N ALA A 295 10.45 -7.18 13.97
CA ALA A 295 9.20 -7.31 13.22
C ALA A 295 7.97 -7.17 14.12
N ILE A 296 7.98 -7.81 15.30
CA ILE A 296 6.91 -7.67 16.30
C ILE A 296 6.86 -6.23 16.84
N THR A 297 8.03 -5.66 17.17
CA THR A 297 8.13 -4.28 17.71
C THR A 297 7.59 -3.25 16.73
N THR A 298 7.98 -3.35 15.46
CA THR A 298 7.50 -2.45 14.39
C THR A 298 6.01 -2.63 14.10
N ASP A 299 5.48 -3.85 14.15
CA ASP A 299 4.04 -4.07 14.01
C ASP A 299 3.25 -3.47 15.18
N CYS A 300 3.77 -3.53 16.42
CA CYS A 300 3.18 -2.81 17.56
C CYS A 300 3.13 -1.30 17.32
N LEU A 301 4.22 -0.70 16.83
CA LEU A 301 4.26 0.72 16.47
C LEU A 301 3.24 1.05 15.37
N GLN A 302 3.08 0.17 14.37
CA GLN A 302 2.11 0.33 13.30
C GLN A 302 0.68 0.37 13.86
N ILE A 303 0.31 -0.60 14.71
CA ILE A 303 -1.03 -0.71 15.31
C ILE A 303 -1.34 0.52 16.17
N LEU A 304 -0.35 1.03 16.91
CA LEU A 304 -0.51 2.19 17.78
C LEU A 304 -0.57 3.52 16.99
N ALA A 305 0.18 3.65 15.90
CA ALA A 305 0.22 4.86 15.09
C ALA A 305 -0.96 5.01 14.13
N TYR A 306 -1.57 3.89 13.72
CA TYR A 306 -2.65 3.90 12.73
C TYR A 306 -3.86 4.71 13.24
N GLY A 307 -4.27 5.72 12.47
CA GLY A 307 -5.39 6.60 12.80
C GLY A 307 -5.20 7.49 14.04
N ASN A 308 -4.00 7.58 14.63
CA ASN A 308 -3.78 8.34 15.87
C ASN A 308 -2.63 9.36 15.74
N GLN A 309 -2.97 10.65 15.67
CA GLN A 309 -1.99 11.72 15.44
C GLN A 309 -0.97 11.87 16.58
N GLU A 310 -1.41 11.78 17.83
CA GLU A 310 -0.55 11.87 19.01
C GLU A 310 0.53 10.78 19.00
N SER A 311 0.17 9.54 18.69
CA SER A 311 1.13 8.43 18.60
C SER A 311 2.19 8.68 17.53
N LYS A 312 1.81 9.26 16.39
CA LYS A 312 2.77 9.63 15.33
C LYS A 312 3.75 10.71 15.80
N LEU A 313 3.29 11.68 16.59
CA LEU A 313 4.15 12.73 17.15
C LEU A 313 5.09 12.19 18.23
N ILE A 314 4.63 11.26 19.07
CA ILE A 314 5.48 10.58 20.06
C ILE A 314 6.58 9.76 19.36
N ILE A 315 6.24 9.02 18.30
CA ILE A 315 7.22 8.27 17.51
C ILE A 315 8.26 9.22 16.90
N LEU A 316 7.83 10.36 16.36
CA LEU A 316 8.73 11.40 15.84
C LEU A 316 9.68 11.92 16.93
N ALA A 317 9.13 12.35 18.07
CA ALA A 317 9.91 12.89 19.19
C ALA A 317 10.90 11.86 19.78
N SER A 318 10.65 10.57 19.59
CA SER A 318 11.51 9.47 20.03
C SER A 318 12.58 9.08 19.00
N GLY A 319 12.70 9.79 17.87
CA GLY A 319 13.66 9.45 16.81
C GLY A 319 13.23 8.28 15.91
N GLY A 320 11.94 7.95 15.90
CA GLY A 320 11.38 6.83 15.13
C GLY A 320 11.69 6.84 13.64
N PRO A 321 11.53 7.97 12.91
CA PRO A 321 11.85 8.04 11.49
C PRO A 321 13.27 7.57 11.15
N GLN A 322 14.27 8.05 11.89
CA GLN A 322 15.67 7.67 11.67
C GLN A 322 15.89 6.16 11.90
N ALA A 323 15.36 5.61 12.99
CA ALA A 323 15.52 4.19 13.31
C ALA A 323 14.84 3.28 12.28
N LEU A 324 13.62 3.62 11.86
CA LEU A 324 12.87 2.87 10.85
C LEU A 324 13.56 2.91 9.48
N VAL A 325 14.09 4.07 9.08
CA VAL A 325 14.85 4.19 7.82
C VAL A 325 16.15 3.39 7.88
N THR A 326 16.84 3.36 9.02
CA THR A 326 18.01 2.49 9.22
C THR A 326 17.64 1.02 9.03
N ILE A 327 16.52 0.55 9.61
CA ILE A 327 16.06 -0.84 9.40
C ILE A 327 15.88 -1.15 7.91
N MET A 328 15.23 -0.25 7.15
CA MET A 328 15.04 -0.42 5.71
C MET A 328 16.36 -0.45 4.94
N ARG A 329 17.46 0.14 5.43
CA ARG A 329 18.77 0.08 4.76
C ARG A 329 19.61 -1.12 5.15
N THR A 330 19.41 -1.66 6.35
CA THR A 330 20.34 -2.61 6.96
C THR A 330 19.92 -4.07 6.79
N TYR A 331 18.62 -4.36 6.80
CA TYR A 331 18.12 -5.74 6.84
C TYR A 331 17.50 -6.20 5.52
N SER A 332 17.48 -7.51 5.31
CA SER A 332 16.85 -8.17 4.16
C SER A 332 15.69 -9.10 4.55
N TYR A 333 15.38 -9.23 5.85
CA TYR A 333 14.29 -10.08 6.30
C TYR A 333 12.94 -9.48 5.89
N GLU A 334 12.29 -10.09 4.90
CA GLU A 334 11.09 -9.57 4.24
C GLU A 334 9.99 -9.16 5.23
N LYS A 335 9.70 -9.99 6.25
CA LYS A 335 8.63 -9.70 7.21
C LYS A 335 8.93 -8.41 7.99
N LEU A 336 10.19 -8.18 8.35
CA LEU A 336 10.63 -6.96 9.05
C LEU A 336 10.54 -5.74 8.11
N LEU A 337 11.01 -5.86 6.87
CA LEU A 337 10.91 -4.78 5.88
C LEU A 337 9.44 -4.41 5.63
N TRP A 338 8.57 -5.41 5.54
CA TRP A 338 7.13 -5.22 5.37
C TRP A 338 6.48 -4.54 6.58
N THR A 339 6.74 -4.98 7.82
CA THR A 339 6.18 -4.31 9.01
C THR A 339 6.72 -2.90 9.17
N THR A 340 8.02 -2.69 8.91
CA THR A 340 8.68 -1.38 8.98
C THR A 340 8.13 -0.41 7.93
N SER A 341 7.98 -0.84 6.68
CA SER A 341 7.39 -0.02 5.61
C SER A 341 5.93 0.33 5.91
N ARG A 342 5.16 -0.54 6.58
CA ARG A 342 3.81 -0.21 7.05
C ARG A 342 3.80 0.90 8.11
N VAL A 343 4.79 0.93 9.03
CA VAL A 343 4.94 2.06 9.97
C VAL A 343 5.24 3.33 9.19
N LEU A 344 6.24 3.31 8.31
CA LEU A 344 6.63 4.47 7.50
C LEU A 344 5.45 4.99 6.66
N LYS A 345 4.62 4.10 6.11
CA LYS A 345 3.38 4.49 5.39
C LYS A 345 2.45 5.30 6.29
N VAL A 346 2.17 4.82 7.51
CA VAL A 346 1.30 5.51 8.47
C VAL A 346 1.87 6.86 8.91
N LEU A 347 3.20 6.95 9.02
CA LEU A 347 3.89 8.19 9.39
C LEU A 347 3.96 9.18 8.22
N SER A 348 4.07 8.70 6.96
CA SER A 348 4.25 9.53 5.77
C SER A 348 3.08 10.50 5.48
N VAL A 349 1.89 10.18 5.98
CA VAL A 349 0.70 11.07 5.87
C VAL A 349 0.66 12.17 6.96
N CYS A 350 1.57 12.14 7.94
CA CYS A 350 1.68 13.18 8.96
C CYS A 350 2.66 14.27 8.50
N SER A 351 2.19 15.53 8.47
CA SER A 351 2.96 16.68 8.02
C SER A 351 4.27 16.90 8.79
N SER A 352 4.32 16.52 10.08
CA SER A 352 5.53 16.61 10.91
C SER A 352 6.50 15.45 10.69
N ASN A 353 6.00 14.23 10.43
CA ASN A 353 6.86 13.05 10.21
C ASN A 353 7.42 13.00 8.80
N LYS A 354 6.67 13.49 7.80
CA LYS A 354 7.07 13.51 6.39
C LYS A 354 8.48 14.10 6.19
N PRO A 355 8.80 15.34 6.61
CA PRO A 355 10.13 15.90 6.43
C PRO A 355 11.20 15.12 7.19
N ALA A 356 10.91 14.64 8.41
CA ALA A 356 11.87 13.85 9.20
C ALA A 356 12.24 12.51 8.53
N ILE A 357 11.28 11.83 7.90
CA ILE A 357 11.56 10.61 7.13
C ILE A 357 12.40 10.94 5.89
N VAL A 358 12.10 12.06 5.21
CA VAL A 358 12.85 12.51 4.04
C VAL A 358 14.30 12.88 4.42
N GLU A 359 14.50 13.62 5.52
CA GLU A 359 15.83 14.01 6.03
C GLU A 359 16.67 12.81 6.49
N ALA A 360 16.04 11.77 7.05
CA ALA A 360 16.70 10.49 7.34
C ALA A 360 17.15 9.74 6.07
N GLY A 361 16.74 10.21 4.88
CA GLY A 361 16.93 9.61 3.56
C GLY A 361 16.02 8.39 3.34
N GLY A 362 14.78 8.49 3.80
CA GLY A 362 13.77 7.46 3.62
C GLY A 362 13.42 7.21 2.15
N MET A 363 13.58 8.21 1.26
CA MET A 363 13.34 8.05 -0.17
C MET A 363 14.27 7.00 -0.78
N GLN A 364 15.58 7.16 -0.56
CA GLN A 364 16.61 6.26 -1.05
C GLN A 364 16.45 4.87 -0.41
N ALA A 365 16.19 4.81 0.90
CA ALA A 365 16.01 3.56 1.63
C ALA A 365 14.83 2.72 1.12
N LEU A 366 13.67 3.35 0.88
CA LEU A 366 12.50 2.68 0.31
C LEU A 366 12.74 2.27 -1.15
N GLY A 367 13.50 3.08 -1.90
CA GLY A 367 13.90 2.81 -3.27
C GLY A 367 14.65 1.49 -3.46
N LEU A 368 15.44 1.07 -2.47
CA LEU A 368 16.19 -0.20 -2.50
C LEU A 368 15.30 -1.44 -2.64
N HIS A 369 14.03 -1.35 -2.22
CA HIS A 369 13.10 -2.48 -2.14
C HIS A 369 12.04 -2.49 -3.24
N LEU A 370 12.18 -1.63 -4.25
CA LEU A 370 11.21 -1.54 -5.35
C LEU A 370 11.29 -2.69 -6.34
N THR A 371 12.35 -3.49 -6.29
CA THR A 371 12.56 -4.70 -7.10
C THR A 371 12.55 -5.97 -6.26
N ASP A 372 12.08 -5.91 -5.01
CA ASP A 372 11.97 -7.09 -4.15
C ASP A 372 10.88 -8.05 -4.66
N PRO A 373 11.04 -9.38 -4.54
CA PRO A 373 10.02 -10.34 -4.95
C PRO A 373 8.68 -10.17 -4.22
N SER A 374 8.69 -9.63 -3.00
CA SER A 374 7.50 -9.42 -2.19
C SER A 374 6.69 -8.22 -2.69
N GLN A 375 5.61 -8.52 -3.42
CA GLN A 375 4.70 -7.50 -3.95
C GLN A 375 4.09 -6.61 -2.84
N ARG A 376 3.78 -7.20 -1.68
CA ARG A 376 3.27 -6.43 -0.53
C ARG A 376 4.30 -5.44 0.01
N LEU A 377 5.60 -5.75 -0.06
CA LEU A 377 6.66 -4.84 0.34
C LEU A 377 6.81 -3.71 -0.68
N VAL A 378 6.97 -4.05 -1.96
CA VAL A 378 7.07 -3.10 -3.07
C VAL A 378 5.92 -2.09 -3.03
N GLN A 379 4.68 -2.57 -2.89
CA GLN A 379 3.51 -1.70 -2.87
C GLN A 379 3.48 -0.76 -1.65
N ASN A 380 3.88 -1.23 -0.45
CA ASN A 380 3.98 -0.35 0.72
C ASN A 380 5.10 0.69 0.57
N CYS A 381 6.23 0.32 -0.04
CA CYS A 381 7.29 1.27 -0.38
C CYS A 381 6.78 2.34 -1.36
N LEU A 382 6.08 1.95 -2.42
CA LEU A 382 5.50 2.88 -3.40
C LEU A 382 4.47 3.84 -2.80
N TRP A 383 3.54 3.35 -1.99
CA TRP A 383 2.58 4.22 -1.30
C TRP A 383 3.29 5.23 -0.38
N THR A 384 4.31 4.77 0.34
CA THR A 384 5.10 5.64 1.22
C THR A 384 5.88 6.68 0.42
N LEU A 385 6.61 6.26 -0.62
CA LEU A 385 7.34 7.15 -1.52
C LEU A 385 6.44 8.22 -2.13
N ARG A 386 5.23 7.84 -2.59
CA ARG A 386 4.28 8.81 -3.15
C ARG A 386 3.89 9.87 -2.12
N ASN A 387 3.62 9.48 -0.87
CA ASN A 387 3.28 10.40 0.20
C ASN A 387 4.44 11.32 0.63
N LEU A 388 5.69 10.89 0.45
CA LEU A 388 6.88 11.66 0.82
C LEU A 388 7.40 12.55 -0.33
N SER A 389 7.11 12.18 -1.57
CA SER A 389 7.72 12.75 -2.78
C SER A 389 7.49 14.26 -2.97
N ASP A 390 6.38 14.80 -2.47
CA ASP A 390 6.08 16.25 -2.49
C ASP A 390 7.01 17.07 -1.57
N ALA A 391 7.56 16.45 -0.52
CA ALA A 391 8.54 17.06 0.37
C ALA A 391 10.00 16.74 -0.01
N ALA A 392 10.22 15.78 -0.90
CA ALA A 392 11.55 15.30 -1.28
C ALA A 392 12.14 16.00 -2.52
N THR A 393 11.59 17.14 -2.94
CA THR A 393 12.00 17.84 -4.18
C THR A 393 13.43 18.37 -4.14
N LYS A 394 14.08 18.41 -2.97
CA LYS A 394 15.48 18.87 -2.77
C LYS A 394 16.45 17.76 -2.40
N GLN A 395 16.04 16.50 -2.44
CA GLN A 395 16.90 15.36 -2.09
C GLN A 395 17.93 15.09 -3.19
N GLU A 396 19.14 14.73 -2.78
CA GLU A 396 20.24 14.28 -3.64
C GLU A 396 20.34 12.74 -3.59
N GLY A 397 21.12 12.12 -4.49
CA GLY A 397 21.31 10.66 -4.50
C GLY A 397 20.06 9.89 -4.93
N MET A 398 19.27 10.49 -5.84
CA MET A 398 17.97 9.98 -6.28
C MET A 398 18.06 9.15 -7.57
N GLU A 399 19.26 8.99 -8.15
CA GLU A 399 19.48 8.39 -9.48
C GLU A 399 18.96 6.96 -9.56
N GLY A 400 19.30 6.13 -8.56
CA GLY A 400 18.82 4.74 -8.49
C GLY A 400 17.31 4.65 -8.38
N LEU A 401 16.70 5.45 -7.50
CA LEU A 401 15.25 5.50 -7.31
C LEU A 401 14.54 5.96 -8.59
N LEU A 402 15.00 7.05 -9.22
CA LEU A 402 14.39 7.58 -10.44
C LEU A 402 14.51 6.57 -11.60
N GLY A 403 15.65 5.90 -11.75
CA GLY A 403 15.84 4.84 -12.73
C GLY A 403 14.86 3.69 -12.54
N THR A 404 14.72 3.18 -11.31
CA THR A 404 13.77 2.10 -11.01
C THR A 404 12.32 2.54 -11.23
N LEU A 405 11.93 3.76 -10.85
CA LEU A 405 10.57 4.27 -11.08
C LEU A 405 10.22 4.33 -12.57
N VAL A 406 11.16 4.71 -13.43
CA VAL A 406 10.96 4.69 -14.89
C VAL A 406 10.75 3.25 -15.40
N GLN A 407 11.47 2.26 -14.86
CA GLN A 407 11.25 0.85 -15.20
C GLN A 407 9.87 0.37 -14.75
N LEU A 408 9.42 0.76 -13.55
CA LEU A 408 8.12 0.37 -13.00
C LEU A 408 6.91 0.90 -13.79
N LEU A 409 7.07 1.95 -14.60
CA LEU A 409 6.04 2.38 -15.56
C LEU A 409 5.71 1.30 -16.61
N GLY A 410 6.63 0.35 -16.83
CA GLY A 410 6.43 -0.82 -17.69
C GLY A 410 5.67 -1.97 -17.04
N SER A 411 5.35 -1.90 -15.75
CA SER A 411 4.61 -2.96 -15.04
C SER A 411 3.21 -3.19 -15.62
N ASP A 412 2.66 -4.38 -15.40
CA ASP A 412 1.26 -4.72 -15.67
C ASP A 412 0.35 -4.43 -14.47
N ASP A 413 0.92 -4.21 -13.28
CA ASP A 413 0.16 -3.80 -12.09
C ASP A 413 -0.17 -2.30 -12.15
N ILE A 414 -1.48 -2.02 -12.21
CA ILE A 414 -2.06 -0.67 -12.27
C ILE A 414 -1.64 0.17 -11.06
N ASN A 415 -1.59 -0.41 -9.86
CA ASN A 415 -1.22 0.31 -8.64
C ASN A 415 0.25 0.71 -8.66
N VAL A 416 1.11 -0.16 -9.19
CA VAL A 416 2.54 0.10 -9.36
C VAL A 416 2.76 1.26 -10.33
N VAL A 417 2.14 1.19 -11.52
CA VAL A 417 2.24 2.24 -12.55
C VAL A 417 1.71 3.59 -12.03
N THR A 418 0.54 3.57 -11.38
CA THR A 418 -0.08 4.77 -10.79
C THR A 418 0.84 5.42 -9.75
N CYS A 419 1.43 4.62 -8.86
CA CYS A 419 2.35 5.15 -7.86
C CYS A 419 3.63 5.67 -8.50
N ALA A 420 4.23 4.92 -9.44
CA ALA A 420 5.45 5.33 -10.12
C ALA A 420 5.29 6.66 -10.86
N ALA A 421 4.20 6.82 -11.63
CA ALA A 421 3.87 8.07 -12.30
C ALA A 421 3.68 9.24 -11.31
N GLY A 422 2.96 9.01 -10.20
CA GLY A 422 2.76 10.02 -9.17
C GLY A 422 4.06 10.46 -8.47
N ILE A 423 4.93 9.51 -8.14
CA ILE A 423 6.24 9.80 -7.53
C ILE A 423 7.12 10.60 -8.51
N LEU A 424 7.20 10.17 -9.78
CA LEU A 424 7.96 10.87 -10.82
C LEU A 424 7.43 12.29 -11.05
N SER A 425 6.11 12.48 -11.06
CA SER A 425 5.48 13.79 -11.18
C SER A 425 5.96 14.75 -10.08
N ASN A 426 5.91 14.32 -8.83
CA ASN A 426 6.33 15.14 -7.69
C ASN A 426 7.84 15.40 -7.70
N LEU A 427 8.67 14.38 -7.91
CA LEU A 427 10.13 14.51 -7.86
C LEU A 427 10.70 15.33 -9.02
N THR A 428 10.01 15.40 -10.15
CA THR A 428 10.41 16.25 -11.29
C THR A 428 9.91 17.69 -11.15
N CYS A 429 9.01 17.98 -10.21
CA CYS A 429 8.48 19.32 -10.02
C CYS A 429 9.57 20.27 -9.52
N ASN A 430 9.90 21.29 -10.32
CA ASN A 430 10.90 22.32 -10.02
C ASN A 430 12.29 21.81 -9.58
N ASN A 431 12.69 20.60 -10.00
CA ASN A 431 14.03 20.08 -9.78
C ASN A 431 14.69 19.71 -11.12
N TYR A 432 15.63 20.55 -11.59
CA TYR A 432 16.28 20.34 -12.88
C TYR A 432 17.15 19.07 -12.91
N LYS A 433 17.81 18.70 -11.80
CA LYS A 433 18.65 17.49 -11.72
C LYS A 433 17.80 16.24 -11.93
N ASN A 434 16.69 16.13 -11.22
CA ASN A 434 15.76 15.00 -11.36
C ASN A 434 15.17 14.93 -12.76
N LYS A 435 14.81 16.08 -13.35
CA LYS A 435 14.31 16.12 -14.74
C LYS A 435 15.35 15.58 -15.73
N MET A 436 16.59 16.05 -15.63
CA MET A 436 17.70 15.60 -16.47
C MET A 436 17.89 14.10 -16.35
N MET A 437 17.94 13.57 -15.13
CA MET A 437 18.10 12.14 -14.89
C MET A 437 16.97 11.34 -15.55
N VAL A 438 15.71 11.70 -15.27
CA VAL A 438 14.54 10.99 -15.83
C VAL A 438 14.56 11.00 -17.35
N CYS A 439 14.98 12.10 -17.99
CA CYS A 439 15.18 12.14 -19.44
C CYS A 439 16.27 11.16 -19.92
N GLN A 440 17.41 11.10 -19.22
CA GLN A 440 18.56 10.27 -19.60
C GLN A 440 18.27 8.76 -19.54
N VAL A 441 17.38 8.31 -18.65
CA VAL A 441 16.97 6.90 -18.56
C VAL A 441 15.73 6.54 -19.39
N GLY A 442 15.39 7.36 -20.39
CA GLY A 442 14.25 7.08 -21.29
C GLY A 442 12.87 7.37 -20.66
N GLY A 443 12.80 8.23 -19.64
CA GLY A 443 11.55 8.54 -18.95
C GLY A 443 10.47 9.16 -19.84
N ILE A 444 10.84 9.90 -20.89
CA ILE A 444 9.86 10.46 -21.84
C ILE A 444 9.13 9.35 -22.59
N GLU A 445 9.86 8.38 -23.15
CA GLU A 445 9.26 7.23 -23.84
C GLU A 445 8.36 6.43 -22.89
N ALA A 446 8.85 6.14 -21.69
CA ALA A 446 8.11 5.36 -20.69
C ALA A 446 6.80 6.05 -20.28
N LEU A 447 6.83 7.37 -20.06
CA LEU A 447 5.63 8.15 -19.73
C LEU A 447 4.65 8.25 -20.90
N VAL A 448 5.13 8.44 -22.14
CA VAL A 448 4.26 8.43 -23.32
C VAL A 448 3.57 7.08 -23.48
N ARG A 449 4.32 5.98 -23.35
CA ARG A 449 3.76 4.61 -23.38
C ARG A 449 2.76 4.38 -22.25
N THR A 450 3.02 4.94 -21.06
CA THR A 450 2.11 4.87 -19.92
C THR A 450 0.79 5.56 -20.22
N VAL A 451 0.81 6.76 -20.79
CA VAL A 451 -0.40 7.50 -21.19
C VAL A 451 -1.18 6.72 -22.26
N LEU A 452 -0.49 6.15 -23.25
CA LEU A 452 -1.12 5.32 -24.30
C LEU A 452 -1.80 4.07 -23.72
N ARG A 453 -1.16 3.37 -22.77
CA ARG A 453 -1.71 2.17 -22.10
C ARG A 453 -2.84 2.51 -21.13
N ALA A 454 -2.79 3.67 -20.48
CA ALA A 454 -3.76 4.08 -19.47
C ALA A 454 -5.15 4.35 -20.06
N GLY A 455 -5.21 4.93 -21.27
CA GLY A 455 -6.47 5.28 -21.92
C GLY A 455 -7.17 6.43 -21.19
N ASP A 456 -8.38 6.17 -20.71
CA ASP A 456 -9.25 7.10 -19.97
C ASP A 456 -9.06 7.06 -18.45
N ARG A 457 -8.14 6.22 -17.93
CA ARG A 457 -7.83 6.11 -16.50
C ARG A 457 -7.04 7.32 -15.99
N GLU A 458 -7.75 8.35 -15.54
CA GLU A 458 -7.16 9.63 -15.11
C GLU A 458 -6.21 9.51 -13.91
N ASP A 459 -6.43 8.53 -13.04
CA ASP A 459 -5.51 8.23 -11.93
C ASP A 459 -4.07 7.95 -12.40
N ILE A 460 -3.89 7.50 -13.65
CA ILE A 460 -2.59 7.30 -14.29
C ILE A 460 -2.22 8.46 -15.22
N THR A 461 -3.15 8.89 -16.09
CA THR A 461 -2.82 9.91 -17.10
C THR A 461 -2.53 11.26 -16.49
N GLU A 462 -3.23 11.69 -15.43
CA GLU A 462 -2.98 12.98 -14.77
C GLU A 462 -1.55 13.09 -14.23
N PRO A 463 -1.05 12.17 -13.38
CA PRO A 463 0.33 12.25 -12.91
C PRO A 463 1.35 12.06 -14.03
N ALA A 464 1.10 11.19 -15.02
CA ALA A 464 2.01 10.99 -16.15
C ALA A 464 2.13 12.26 -17.01
N ILE A 465 1.03 12.95 -17.30
CA ILE A 465 1.01 14.22 -18.04
C ILE A 465 1.67 15.33 -17.23
N CYS A 466 1.47 15.38 -15.90
CA CYS A 466 2.18 16.31 -15.04
C CYS A 466 3.70 16.09 -15.09
N ALA A 467 4.17 14.84 -15.03
CA ALA A 467 5.59 14.52 -15.18
C ALA A 467 6.12 14.97 -16.55
N LEU A 468 5.43 14.65 -17.65
CA LEU A 468 5.81 15.12 -18.99
C LEU A 468 5.86 16.66 -19.07
N ARG A 469 4.91 17.36 -18.46
CA ARG A 469 4.90 18.83 -18.39
C ARG A 469 6.14 19.35 -17.65
N HIS A 470 6.53 18.70 -16.55
CA HIS A 470 7.74 19.09 -15.82
C HIS A 470 9.01 18.85 -16.64
N LEU A 471 9.11 17.70 -17.31
CA LEU A 471 10.26 17.26 -18.11
C LEU A 471 10.42 18.00 -19.45
N THR A 472 9.44 18.81 -19.85
CA THR A 472 9.49 19.59 -21.11
C THR A 472 9.82 21.05 -20.89
N SER A 473 10.30 21.43 -19.70
CA SER A 473 10.58 22.84 -19.37
C SER A 473 11.62 23.06 -18.27
N ARG A 474 12.39 24.14 -18.38
CA ARG A 474 13.30 24.66 -17.33
C ARG A 474 14.41 23.68 -16.89
N HIS A 475 15.08 23.05 -17.85
CA HIS A 475 16.36 22.35 -17.68
C HIS A 475 17.04 22.20 -19.05
N GLN A 476 18.29 21.75 -19.08
CA GLN A 476 19.11 21.67 -20.29
C GLN A 476 18.52 20.74 -21.36
N GLU A 477 18.05 19.54 -21.00
CA GLU A 477 17.43 18.59 -21.93
C GLU A 477 15.94 18.88 -22.27
N ALA A 478 15.41 20.08 -21.97
CA ALA A 478 13.98 20.34 -22.17
C ALA A 478 13.57 20.28 -23.66
N GLU A 479 14.42 20.77 -24.57
CA GLU A 479 14.17 20.72 -26.01
C GLU A 479 14.23 19.28 -26.56
N MET A 480 15.18 18.47 -26.07
CA MET A 480 15.24 17.05 -26.38
C MET A 480 13.95 16.35 -25.95
N ALA A 481 13.48 16.62 -24.72
CA ALA A 481 12.23 16.05 -24.22
C ALA A 481 10.99 16.47 -25.04
N GLN A 482 10.92 17.73 -25.45
CA GLN A 482 9.83 18.23 -26.31
C GLN A 482 9.81 17.51 -27.66
N ASN A 483 10.97 17.24 -28.26
CA ASN A 483 11.07 16.44 -29.48
C ASN A 483 10.74 14.97 -29.23
N ALA A 484 11.23 14.39 -28.14
CA ALA A 484 11.02 12.99 -27.80
C ALA A 484 9.52 12.65 -27.63
N VAL A 485 8.71 13.54 -27.03
CA VAL A 485 7.26 13.33 -26.96
C VAL A 485 6.64 13.15 -28.35
N ARG A 486 7.10 13.92 -29.36
CA ARG A 486 6.66 13.76 -30.75
C ARG A 486 7.20 12.49 -31.39
N LEU A 487 8.50 12.22 -31.22
CA LEU A 487 9.17 11.06 -31.83
C LEU A 487 8.62 9.72 -31.31
N HIS A 488 8.08 9.69 -30.09
CA HIS A 488 7.39 8.53 -29.52
C HIS A 488 5.87 8.57 -29.72
N TYR A 489 5.37 9.29 -30.73
CA TYR A 489 3.96 9.35 -31.11
C TYR A 489 3.02 9.84 -29.99
N GLY A 490 3.52 10.69 -29.08
CA GLY A 490 2.76 11.20 -27.95
C GLY A 490 1.79 12.33 -28.30
N LEU A 491 2.02 13.10 -29.37
CA LEU A 491 1.17 14.26 -29.70
C LEU A 491 -0.32 13.92 -29.93
N PRO A 492 -0.69 12.88 -30.70
CA PRO A 492 -2.09 12.51 -30.90
C PRO A 492 -2.82 12.20 -29.60
N VAL A 493 -2.19 11.41 -28.70
CA VAL A 493 -2.82 11.07 -27.41
C VAL A 493 -2.88 12.29 -26.48
N VAL A 494 -1.84 13.12 -26.44
CA VAL A 494 -1.85 14.35 -25.63
C VAL A 494 -2.99 15.28 -26.07
N VAL A 495 -3.22 15.48 -27.36
CA VAL A 495 -4.34 16.31 -27.84
C VAL A 495 -5.68 15.63 -27.57
N LYS A 496 -5.78 14.30 -27.72
CA LYS A 496 -6.99 13.53 -27.39
C LYS A 496 -7.47 13.76 -25.95
N LEU A 497 -6.55 13.88 -24.98
CA LEU A 497 -6.87 14.13 -23.56
C LEU A 497 -7.49 15.52 -23.29
N LEU A 498 -7.56 16.41 -24.28
CA LEU A 498 -8.34 17.65 -24.15
C LEU A 498 -9.84 17.40 -24.33
N HIS A 499 -10.26 16.26 -24.87
CA HIS A 499 -11.65 15.96 -25.21
C HIS A 499 -12.36 15.15 -24.11
N PRO A 500 -13.71 15.16 -24.06
CA PRO A 500 -14.44 14.27 -23.17
C PRO A 500 -14.05 12.79 -23.38
N PRO A 501 -14.01 11.96 -22.31
CA PRO A 501 -14.54 12.22 -20.96
C PRO A 501 -13.55 12.90 -19.99
N SER A 502 -12.44 13.47 -20.45
CA SER A 502 -11.40 14.02 -19.57
C SER A 502 -11.89 15.14 -18.64
N HIS A 503 -11.49 15.08 -17.36
CA HIS A 503 -11.85 16.03 -16.32
C HIS A 503 -10.88 17.21 -16.21
N TRP A 504 -11.27 18.25 -15.48
CA TRP A 504 -10.51 19.51 -15.45
C TRP A 504 -9.06 19.40 -14.93
N PRO A 505 -8.73 18.60 -13.90
CA PRO A 505 -7.34 18.43 -13.45
C PRO A 505 -6.42 17.93 -14.58
N LEU A 506 -6.87 16.90 -15.31
CA LEU A 506 -6.15 16.35 -16.45
C LEU A 506 -6.08 17.34 -17.62
N ILE A 507 -7.19 18.00 -17.96
CA ILE A 507 -7.21 19.02 -19.04
C ILE A 507 -6.22 20.14 -18.73
N LYS A 508 -6.25 20.69 -17.51
CA LYS A 508 -5.30 21.72 -17.05
C LYS A 508 -3.85 21.25 -17.23
N ALA A 509 -3.55 20.02 -16.83
CA ALA A 509 -2.22 19.46 -16.96
C ALA A 509 -1.79 19.32 -18.42
N THR A 510 -2.70 18.84 -19.26
CA THR A 510 -2.53 18.62 -20.70
C THR A 510 -2.32 19.93 -21.45
N VAL A 511 -3.10 20.97 -21.15
CA VAL A 511 -2.92 22.32 -21.72
C VAL A 511 -1.52 22.87 -21.39
N GLY A 512 -1.08 22.70 -20.13
CA GLY A 512 0.26 23.08 -19.72
C GLY A 512 1.37 22.31 -20.45
N LEU A 513 1.17 21.01 -20.71
CA LEU A 513 2.09 20.21 -21.51
C LEU A 513 2.13 20.70 -22.97
N ILE A 514 0.98 20.91 -23.61
CA ILE A 514 0.90 21.42 -24.99
C ILE A 514 1.62 22.77 -25.13
N ARG A 515 1.46 23.67 -24.15
CA ARG A 515 2.20 24.93 -24.11
C ARG A 515 3.71 24.72 -24.15
N ASN A 516 4.23 23.75 -23.40
CA ASN A 516 5.66 23.44 -23.39
C ASN A 516 6.10 22.76 -24.70
N LEU A 517 5.31 21.84 -25.23
CA LEU A 517 5.60 21.16 -26.50
C LEU A 517 5.64 22.14 -27.68
N ALA A 518 4.80 23.18 -27.65
CA ALA A 518 4.80 24.26 -28.63
C ALA A 518 6.03 25.17 -28.56
N LEU A 519 6.88 25.08 -27.52
CA LEU A 519 8.16 25.79 -27.51
C LEU A 519 9.11 25.28 -28.59
N CYS A 520 8.97 24.01 -29.00
CA CYS A 520 9.73 23.40 -30.07
C CYS A 520 9.03 23.64 -31.43
N PRO A 521 9.66 24.34 -32.39
CA PRO A 521 9.06 24.62 -33.69
C PRO A 521 8.66 23.37 -34.48
N ALA A 522 9.42 22.28 -34.34
CA ALA A 522 9.11 21.00 -35.00
C ALA A 522 7.77 20.38 -34.56
N ASN A 523 7.18 20.86 -33.45
CA ASN A 523 5.89 20.41 -32.96
C ASN A 523 4.71 21.27 -33.44
N HIS A 524 4.96 22.43 -34.08
CA HIS A 524 3.89 23.36 -34.49
C HIS A 524 2.93 22.75 -35.51
N ALA A 525 3.45 22.21 -36.61
CA ALA A 525 2.63 21.57 -37.65
C ALA A 525 1.92 20.31 -37.13
N PRO A 526 2.60 19.35 -36.45
CA PRO A 526 1.94 18.18 -35.88
C PRO A 526 0.84 18.51 -34.87
N LEU A 527 1.04 19.48 -33.97
CA LEU A 527 -0.01 19.89 -33.01
C LEU A 527 -1.22 20.51 -33.72
N ARG A 528 -0.99 21.30 -34.79
CA ARG A 528 -2.06 21.85 -35.62
C ARG A 528 -2.84 20.75 -36.33
N GLU A 529 -2.16 19.78 -36.94
CA GLU A 529 -2.77 18.66 -37.67
C GLU A 529 -3.63 17.77 -36.76
N GLN A 530 -3.27 17.65 -35.47
CA GLN A 530 -4.10 16.95 -34.47
C GLN A 530 -5.32 17.75 -33.98
N GLY A 531 -5.53 18.98 -34.47
CA GLY A 531 -6.67 19.80 -34.08
C GLY A 531 -6.54 20.46 -32.70
N ALA A 532 -5.31 20.65 -32.20
CA ALA A 532 -5.10 21.26 -30.88
C ALA A 532 -5.66 22.68 -30.78
N ILE A 533 -5.49 23.51 -31.82
CA ILE A 533 -5.91 24.92 -31.81
C ILE A 533 -7.43 25.07 -31.66
N PRO A 534 -8.28 24.47 -32.52
CA PRO A 534 -9.74 24.52 -32.33
C PRO A 534 -10.19 24.07 -30.95
N ARG A 535 -9.59 23.00 -30.42
CA ARG A 535 -9.96 22.48 -29.10
C ARG A 535 -9.55 23.42 -27.97
N LEU A 536 -8.35 24.00 -28.01
CA LEU A 536 -7.89 24.99 -27.03
C LEU A 536 -8.76 26.23 -27.05
N VAL A 537 -9.16 26.71 -28.23
CA VAL A 537 -10.09 27.86 -28.37
C VAL A 537 -11.46 27.52 -27.78
N GLN A 538 -11.99 26.33 -28.05
CA GLN A 538 -13.27 25.90 -27.48
C GLN A 538 -13.25 25.85 -25.95
N LEU A 539 -12.18 25.30 -25.36
CA LEU A 539 -11.98 25.26 -23.92
C LEU A 539 -11.87 26.68 -23.34
N LEU A 540 -11.12 27.56 -23.99
CA LEU A 540 -10.97 28.97 -23.60
C LEU A 540 -12.31 29.70 -23.58
N VAL A 541 -13.09 29.60 -24.66
CA VAL A 541 -14.41 30.25 -24.76
C VAL A 541 -15.34 29.74 -23.66
N ARG A 542 -15.40 28.43 -23.45
CA ARG A 542 -16.24 27.84 -22.41
C ARG A 542 -15.82 28.30 -21.01
N ALA A 543 -14.54 28.21 -20.69
CA ALA A 543 -14.02 28.60 -19.38
C ALA A 543 -14.23 30.10 -19.11
N HIS A 544 -14.03 30.96 -20.11
CA HIS A 544 -14.30 32.40 -19.98
C HIS A 544 -15.79 32.71 -19.81
N GLN A 545 -16.68 32.05 -20.56
CA GLN A 545 -18.12 32.22 -20.35
C GLN A 545 -18.53 31.82 -18.93
N ASP A 546 -17.93 30.75 -18.39
CA ASP A 546 -18.19 30.30 -17.03
C ASP A 546 -17.67 31.30 -15.97
N THR A 547 -16.54 31.98 -16.20
CA THR A 547 -16.07 33.05 -15.29
C THR A 547 -16.96 34.29 -15.35
N GLN A 548 -17.41 34.69 -16.55
CA GLN A 548 -18.28 35.86 -16.75
C GLN A 548 -19.68 35.68 -16.15
N ARG A 549 -20.34 34.55 -16.41
CA ARG A 549 -21.69 34.22 -15.86
C ARG A 549 -21.71 34.24 -14.34
N ARG A 550 -20.60 33.86 -13.71
CA ARG A 550 -20.52 33.75 -12.24
C ARG A 550 -20.24 35.10 -11.58
N THR A 551 -19.51 35.97 -12.27
CA THR A 551 -19.30 37.36 -11.84
C THR A 551 -20.62 38.13 -11.81
N SER A 552 -21.50 37.89 -12.79
CA SER A 552 -22.82 38.53 -12.89
C SER A 552 -23.84 38.03 -11.86
N MET A 553 -23.61 36.88 -11.21
CA MET A 553 -24.46 36.32 -10.15
C MET A 553 -24.04 36.75 -8.72
N GLY A 554 -23.13 37.72 -8.57
CA GLY A 554 -22.77 38.31 -7.27
C GLY A 554 -21.94 37.40 -6.34
N GLY A 555 -21.40 36.29 -6.83
CA GLY A 555 -20.59 35.37 -6.04
C GLY A 555 -19.16 35.88 -5.85
N THR A 556 -18.79 36.26 -4.62
CA THR A 556 -17.44 36.74 -4.24
C THR A 556 -16.44 35.62 -3.86
N GLN A 557 -16.82 34.34 -3.98
CA GLN A 557 -15.93 33.22 -3.66
C GLN A 557 -15.20 32.69 -4.90
N GLN A 558 -13.88 32.49 -4.78
CA GLN A 558 -13.06 31.73 -5.73
C GLN A 558 -13.63 30.32 -5.85
N GLN A 559 -14.38 30.03 -6.91
CA GLN A 559 -15.04 28.74 -7.05
C GLN A 559 -14.23 27.78 -7.92
N PHE A 560 -14.01 26.59 -7.36
CA PHE A 560 -13.33 25.47 -7.99
C PHE A 560 -14.36 24.55 -8.64
N VAL A 561 -14.14 24.15 -9.89
CA VAL A 561 -14.86 23.02 -10.53
C VAL A 561 -13.91 21.83 -10.51
N GLU A 562 -14.27 20.77 -9.81
CA GLU A 562 -13.41 19.57 -9.63
C GLU A 562 -12.01 19.91 -9.08
N GLY A 563 -11.90 20.96 -8.25
CA GLY A 563 -10.61 21.42 -7.70
C GLY A 563 -9.78 22.31 -8.63
N VAL A 564 -10.30 22.73 -9.79
CA VAL A 564 -9.63 23.64 -10.73
C VAL A 564 -10.44 24.93 -10.92
N ARG A 565 -9.78 26.09 -10.87
CA ARG A 565 -10.45 27.38 -11.19
C ARG A 565 -10.50 27.59 -12.70
N MET A 566 -11.61 28.11 -13.22
CA MET A 566 -11.77 28.32 -14.67
C MET A 566 -10.82 29.38 -15.22
N GLU A 567 -10.42 30.34 -14.38
CA GLU A 567 -9.37 31.32 -14.69
C GLU A 567 -8.03 30.66 -15.01
N GLU A 568 -7.72 29.51 -14.39
CA GLU A 568 -6.49 28.76 -14.69
C GLU A 568 -6.56 28.07 -16.05
N ILE A 569 -7.76 27.69 -16.50
CA ILE A 569 -8.00 27.17 -17.85
C ILE A 569 -7.90 28.31 -18.87
N VAL A 570 -8.48 29.48 -18.58
CA VAL A 570 -8.36 30.68 -19.42
C VAL A 570 -6.89 31.08 -19.60
N GLU A 571 -6.14 31.18 -18.50
CA GLU A 571 -4.69 31.45 -18.53
C GLU A 571 -3.93 30.38 -19.32
N GLY A 572 -4.19 29.10 -19.02
CA GLY A 572 -3.51 27.98 -19.65
C GLY A 572 -3.72 27.91 -21.15
N CYS A 573 -4.98 27.98 -21.61
CA CYS A 573 -5.32 27.90 -23.02
C CYS A 573 -4.78 29.10 -23.80
N THR A 574 -4.96 30.32 -23.28
CA THR A 574 -4.41 31.53 -23.91
C THR A 574 -2.88 31.49 -23.93
N GLY A 575 -2.26 31.00 -22.87
CA GLY A 575 -0.81 30.80 -22.79
C GLY A 575 -0.28 29.75 -23.77
N ALA A 576 -1.03 28.70 -24.07
CA ALA A 576 -0.68 27.73 -25.10
C ALA A 576 -0.84 28.32 -26.51
N LEU A 577 -1.94 29.05 -26.76
CA LEU A 577 -2.20 29.73 -28.03
C LEU A 577 -1.16 30.81 -28.34
N HIS A 578 -0.72 31.57 -27.35
CA HIS A 578 0.40 32.52 -27.49
C HIS A 578 1.66 31.83 -28.03
N ILE A 579 2.07 30.69 -27.47
CA ILE A 579 3.27 29.99 -27.95
C ILE A 579 3.04 29.37 -29.34
N LEU A 580 1.87 28.80 -29.59
CA LEU A 580 1.51 28.24 -30.90
C LEU A 580 1.45 29.30 -32.01
N ALA A 581 1.07 30.53 -31.67
CA ALA A 581 1.00 31.67 -32.59
C ALA A 581 2.36 32.15 -33.12
N ARG A 582 3.47 31.59 -32.63
CA ARG A 582 4.80 31.83 -33.24
C ARG A 582 4.91 31.30 -34.67
N ASP A 583 4.12 30.28 -35.01
CA ASP A 583 4.02 29.75 -36.38
C ASP A 583 2.97 30.51 -37.20
N VAL A 584 3.34 30.88 -38.42
CA VAL A 584 2.49 31.67 -39.33
C VAL A 584 1.17 30.96 -39.66
N HIS A 585 1.19 29.65 -39.91
CA HIS A 585 -0.02 28.92 -40.23
C HIS A 585 -0.95 28.79 -39.01
N ASN A 586 -0.38 28.65 -37.82
CA ASN A 586 -1.15 28.66 -36.58
C ASN A 586 -1.82 30.01 -36.34
N ARG A 587 -1.17 31.15 -36.64
CA ARG A 587 -1.79 32.48 -36.51
C ARG A 587 -3.05 32.61 -37.36
N ILE A 588 -2.99 32.15 -38.62
CA ILE A 588 -4.13 32.16 -39.55
C ILE A 588 -5.29 31.36 -38.96
N VAL A 589 -5.03 30.16 -38.42
CA VAL A 589 -6.08 29.32 -37.80
C VAL A 589 -6.66 29.97 -36.54
N ILE A 590 -5.80 30.50 -35.66
CA ILE A 590 -6.24 31.16 -34.42
C ILE A 590 -7.14 32.36 -34.73
N ARG A 591 -6.73 33.20 -35.67
CA ARG A 591 -7.53 34.34 -36.14
C ARG A 591 -8.83 33.90 -36.82
N GLY A 592 -8.76 32.88 -37.68
CA GLY A 592 -9.91 32.35 -38.42
C GLY A 592 -11.03 31.80 -37.52
N LEU A 593 -10.72 31.46 -36.27
CA LEU A 593 -11.68 31.05 -35.25
C LEU A 593 -12.32 32.23 -34.48
N ASN A 594 -12.15 33.47 -34.95
CA ASN A 594 -12.71 34.69 -34.37
C ASN A 594 -12.34 34.90 -32.89
N THR A 595 -11.06 34.74 -32.57
CA THR A 595 -10.55 34.80 -31.19
C THR A 595 -10.10 36.20 -30.74
N ILE A 596 -9.87 37.13 -31.67
CA ILE A 596 -9.39 38.49 -31.39
C ILE A 596 -10.30 39.23 -30.39
N PRO A 597 -11.64 39.27 -30.55
CA PRO A 597 -12.51 39.98 -29.61
C PRO A 597 -12.38 39.43 -28.18
N LEU A 598 -12.24 38.10 -28.06
CA LEU A 598 -12.06 37.45 -26.77
C LEU A 598 -10.71 37.82 -26.14
N PHE A 599 -9.62 37.80 -26.91
CA PHE A 599 -8.31 38.19 -26.38
C PHE A 599 -8.27 39.65 -25.94
N VAL A 600 -8.97 40.56 -26.63
CA VAL A 600 -9.10 41.95 -26.22
C VAL A 600 -9.89 42.06 -24.90
N GLN A 601 -10.98 41.31 -24.73
CA GLN A 601 -11.72 41.26 -23.46
C GLN A 601 -10.83 40.78 -22.29
N LEU A 602 -9.93 39.83 -22.53
CA LEU A 602 -9.02 39.31 -21.51
C LEU A 602 -7.98 40.33 -21.03
N LEU A 603 -7.74 41.42 -21.77
CA LEU A 603 -6.88 42.52 -21.32
C LEU A 603 -7.45 43.24 -20.09
N TYR A 604 -8.77 43.24 -19.92
CA TYR A 604 -9.46 43.79 -18.75
C TYR A 604 -9.50 42.84 -17.55
N SER A 605 -8.92 41.64 -17.66
CA SER A 605 -8.91 40.67 -16.56
C SER A 605 -8.20 41.26 -15.34
N PRO A 606 -8.70 41.05 -14.10
CA PRO A 606 -7.99 41.45 -12.89
C PRO A 606 -6.74 40.59 -12.62
N ILE A 607 -6.53 39.51 -13.38
CA ILE A 607 -5.42 38.57 -13.19
C ILE A 607 -4.30 38.91 -14.17
N GLU A 608 -3.18 39.41 -13.66
CA GLU A 608 -2.01 39.80 -14.48
C GLU A 608 -1.47 38.69 -15.37
N ASN A 609 -1.52 37.43 -14.92
CA ASN A 609 -1.07 36.32 -15.76
C ASN A 609 -1.94 36.16 -17.01
N ILE A 610 -3.26 36.39 -16.91
CA ILE A 610 -4.19 36.37 -18.05
C ILE A 610 -3.89 37.56 -18.97
N GLN A 611 -3.73 38.77 -18.42
CA GLN A 611 -3.34 39.96 -19.20
C GLN A 611 -2.05 39.70 -19.98
N ARG A 612 -1.04 39.09 -19.34
CA ARG A 612 0.25 38.80 -19.96
C ARG A 612 0.13 37.86 -21.15
N VAL A 613 -0.64 36.77 -21.03
CA VAL A 613 -0.82 35.82 -22.14
C VAL A 613 -1.76 36.35 -23.21
N ALA A 614 -2.76 37.17 -22.86
CA ALA A 614 -3.67 37.82 -23.79
C ALA A 614 -2.94 38.86 -24.65
N ALA A 615 -2.20 39.79 -24.02
CA ALA A 615 -1.34 40.73 -24.74
C ALA A 615 -0.25 40.00 -25.54
N GLY A 616 0.28 38.89 -25.02
CA GLY A 616 1.27 38.07 -25.71
C GLY A 616 0.75 37.42 -26.99
N VAL A 617 -0.43 36.80 -26.98
CA VAL A 617 -1.02 36.23 -28.21
C VAL A 617 -1.41 37.32 -29.21
N LEU A 618 -1.95 38.46 -28.74
CA LEU A 618 -2.21 39.61 -29.60
C LEU A 618 -0.94 40.17 -30.22
N CYS A 619 0.17 40.16 -29.48
CA CYS A 619 1.49 40.53 -30.00
C CYS A 619 1.81 39.64 -31.20
N GLU A 620 1.86 38.32 -31.03
CA GLU A 620 2.18 37.41 -32.14
C GLU A 620 1.21 37.55 -33.32
N LEU A 621 -0.09 37.72 -33.09
CA LEU A 621 -1.06 37.95 -34.17
C LEU A 621 -0.81 39.28 -34.91
N ALA A 622 -0.48 40.36 -34.21
CA ALA A 622 -0.26 41.68 -34.79
C ALA A 622 1.00 41.78 -35.69
N GLN A 623 1.80 40.71 -35.82
CA GLN A 623 2.83 40.62 -36.88
C GLN A 623 2.20 40.65 -38.27
N ASP A 624 0.99 40.11 -38.42
CA ASP A 624 0.29 40.08 -39.69
C ASP A 624 -0.60 41.32 -39.80
N LYS A 625 -0.44 42.10 -40.86
CA LYS A 625 -1.10 43.41 -41.03
C LYS A 625 -2.62 43.33 -40.86
N GLU A 626 -3.26 42.37 -41.53
CA GLU A 626 -4.71 42.24 -41.49
C GLU A 626 -5.21 41.81 -40.10
N ALA A 627 -4.35 41.17 -39.29
CA ALA A 627 -4.67 40.86 -37.91
C ALA A 627 -4.48 42.09 -37.01
N ALA A 628 -3.43 42.89 -37.22
CA ALA A 628 -3.22 44.14 -36.49
C ALA A 628 -4.39 45.13 -36.69
N GLU A 629 -4.87 45.29 -37.92
CA GLU A 629 -6.05 46.10 -38.24
C GLU A 629 -7.31 45.57 -37.53
N ALA A 630 -7.51 44.24 -37.50
CA ALA A 630 -8.63 43.63 -36.78
C ALA A 630 -8.54 43.85 -35.26
N ILE A 631 -7.34 43.80 -34.68
CA ILE A 631 -7.11 44.09 -33.25
C ILE A 631 -7.43 45.56 -32.94
N GLU A 632 -7.02 46.49 -33.79
CA GLU A 632 -7.35 47.92 -33.65
C GLU A 632 -8.86 48.15 -33.76
N ALA A 633 -9.53 47.51 -34.72
CA ALA A 633 -10.98 47.61 -34.94
C ALA A 633 -11.81 47.11 -33.75
N GLU A 634 -11.31 46.12 -33.00
CA GLU A 634 -11.91 45.62 -31.75
C GLU A 634 -11.66 46.54 -30.54
N GLY A 635 -11.02 47.71 -30.73
CA GLY A 635 -10.84 48.71 -29.69
C GLY A 635 -9.71 48.40 -28.70
N ALA A 636 -8.73 47.57 -29.08
CA ALA A 636 -7.65 47.17 -28.19
C ALA A 636 -6.71 48.30 -27.74
N THR A 637 -6.67 49.42 -28.48
CA THR A 637 -5.75 50.55 -28.20
C THR A 637 -5.89 51.07 -26.77
N ALA A 638 -7.13 51.32 -26.30
CA ALA A 638 -7.35 51.85 -24.95
C ALA A 638 -6.86 50.92 -23.81
N PRO A 639 -7.26 49.64 -23.75
CA PRO A 639 -6.77 48.75 -22.69
C PRO A 639 -5.26 48.49 -22.80
N LEU A 640 -4.69 48.44 -24.02
CA LEU A 640 -3.25 48.26 -24.18
C LEU A 640 -2.45 49.48 -23.67
N THR A 641 -2.93 50.70 -23.90
CA THR A 641 -2.32 51.91 -23.34
C THR A 641 -2.32 51.88 -21.81
N GLU A 642 -3.43 51.46 -21.18
CA GLU A 642 -3.48 51.30 -19.72
C GLU A 642 -2.44 50.26 -19.23
N LEU A 643 -2.31 49.14 -19.94
CA LEU A 643 -1.37 48.07 -19.60
C LEU A 643 0.11 48.46 -19.75
N LEU A 644 0.44 49.56 -20.43
CA LEU A 644 1.81 50.11 -20.44
C LEU A 644 2.31 50.47 -19.04
N HIS A 645 1.40 50.83 -18.13
CA HIS A 645 1.69 51.18 -16.76
C HIS A 645 1.66 49.99 -15.80
N SER A 646 1.42 48.78 -16.31
CA SER A 646 1.42 47.56 -15.50
C SER A 646 2.73 47.40 -14.72
N ARG A 647 2.62 46.87 -13.48
CA ARG A 647 3.79 46.49 -12.67
C ARG A 647 4.52 45.26 -13.22
N ASN A 648 3.85 44.49 -14.06
CA ASN A 648 4.44 43.33 -14.71
C ASN A 648 5.12 43.74 -16.01
N GLU A 649 6.46 43.72 -16.03
CA GLU A 649 7.25 44.15 -17.20
C GLU A 649 6.88 43.36 -18.47
N GLY A 650 6.51 42.08 -18.34
CA GLY A 650 6.07 41.27 -19.47
C GLY A 650 4.75 41.76 -20.08
N VAL A 651 3.80 42.17 -19.24
CA VAL A 651 2.50 42.73 -19.70
C VAL A 651 2.75 44.04 -20.46
N ALA A 652 3.50 44.96 -19.85
CA ALA A 652 3.80 46.26 -20.45
C ALA A 652 4.58 46.12 -21.78
N THR A 653 5.53 45.19 -21.85
CA THR A 653 6.30 44.92 -23.08
C THR A 653 5.41 44.40 -24.20
N TYR A 654 4.53 43.43 -23.94
CA TYR A 654 3.60 42.94 -24.96
C TYR A 654 2.61 44.01 -25.38
N ALA A 655 2.08 44.82 -24.45
CA ALA A 655 1.18 45.91 -24.76
C ALA A 655 1.82 46.95 -25.69
N ALA A 656 3.06 47.36 -25.38
CA ALA A 656 3.85 48.25 -26.21
C ALA A 656 4.06 47.70 -27.62
N ALA A 657 4.40 46.40 -27.73
CA ALA A 657 4.63 45.76 -29.02
C ALA A 657 3.37 45.73 -29.89
N VAL A 658 2.19 45.48 -29.32
CA VAL A 658 0.92 45.48 -30.06
C VAL A 658 0.58 46.90 -30.52
N LEU A 659 0.66 47.90 -29.63
CA LEU A 659 0.41 49.32 -29.99
C LEU A 659 1.32 49.78 -31.13
N PHE A 660 2.61 49.42 -31.07
CA PHE A 660 3.56 49.72 -32.12
C PHE A 660 3.15 49.10 -33.46
N ARG A 661 2.82 47.80 -33.48
CA ARG A 661 2.41 47.08 -34.70
C ARG A 661 1.13 47.63 -35.32
N MET A 662 0.14 48.00 -34.52
CA MET A 662 -1.07 48.68 -35.01
C MET A 662 -0.80 50.08 -35.58
N SER A 663 0.32 50.71 -35.19
CA SER A 663 0.68 52.06 -35.63
C SER A 663 1.58 52.12 -36.86
N GLU A 664 1.99 50.97 -37.41
CA GLU A 664 3.02 50.88 -38.46
C GLU A 664 2.64 51.63 -39.75
N ASP A 665 1.35 51.72 -40.08
CA ASP A 665 0.86 52.46 -41.26
C ASP A 665 0.28 53.85 -40.92
N LYS A 666 0.40 54.30 -39.67
CA LYS A 666 -0.13 55.60 -39.22
C LYS A 666 0.82 56.76 -39.57
N PRO A 667 0.32 58.01 -39.63
CA PRO A 667 1.15 59.19 -39.89
C PRO A 667 2.32 59.32 -38.92
N GLN A 668 3.44 59.90 -39.38
CA GLN A 668 4.67 60.01 -38.59
C GLN A 668 4.47 60.74 -37.25
N ASP A 669 3.55 61.71 -37.20
CA ASP A 669 3.22 62.42 -35.96
C ASP A 669 2.54 61.52 -34.93
N TYR A 670 1.73 60.56 -35.37
CA TYR A 670 1.12 59.57 -34.48
C TYR A 670 2.19 58.64 -33.90
N LYS A 671 3.07 58.11 -34.76
CA LYS A 671 4.19 57.25 -34.35
C LYS A 671 5.12 57.95 -33.35
N LYS A 672 5.42 59.23 -33.57
CA LYS A 672 6.21 60.05 -32.64
C LYS A 672 5.55 60.18 -31.27
N ARG A 673 4.25 60.49 -31.22
CA ARG A 673 3.51 60.59 -29.95
C ARG A 673 3.51 59.25 -29.20
N LEU A 674 3.24 58.16 -29.91
CA LEU A 674 3.27 56.81 -29.34
C LEU A 674 4.67 56.47 -28.80
N SER A 675 5.73 56.76 -29.55
CA SER A 675 7.11 56.51 -29.11
C SER A 675 7.46 57.26 -27.81
N VAL A 676 7.00 58.51 -27.66
CA VAL A 676 7.17 59.30 -26.42
C VAL A 676 6.42 58.64 -25.26
N GLU A 677 5.17 58.23 -25.47
CA GLU A 677 4.35 57.56 -24.46
C GLU A 677 4.97 56.23 -24.00
N LEU A 678 5.43 55.39 -24.94
CA LEU A 678 6.14 54.14 -24.65
C LEU A 678 7.42 54.39 -23.83
N THR A 679 8.20 55.42 -24.21
CA THR A 679 9.43 55.76 -23.51
C THR A 679 9.14 56.24 -22.08
N SER A 680 8.16 57.14 -21.91
CA SER A 680 7.79 57.64 -20.58
C SER A 680 7.24 56.55 -19.64
N SER A 681 6.52 55.57 -20.19
CA SER A 681 5.81 54.55 -19.40
C SER A 681 6.70 53.35 -19.05
N LEU A 682 7.59 52.93 -19.96
CA LEU A 682 8.48 51.78 -19.75
C LEU A 682 9.76 52.14 -18.97
N PHE A 683 10.26 53.38 -19.09
CA PHE A 683 11.40 53.86 -18.32
C PHE A 683 10.94 54.49 -16.99
N ARG A 684 10.62 53.65 -16.00
CA ARG A 684 10.36 54.10 -14.62
C ARG A 684 11.61 54.78 -14.04
N THR A 685 11.60 56.10 -13.90
CA THR A 685 12.68 56.94 -13.34
C THR A 685 12.48 57.32 -11.87
N GLU A 686 11.37 56.95 -11.24
CA GLU A 686 11.13 57.23 -9.81
C GLU A 686 11.68 56.12 -8.87
N PRO A 687 12.14 56.48 -7.66
CA PRO A 687 12.75 55.52 -6.73
C PRO A 687 11.70 54.51 -6.24
N MET A 688 11.88 53.24 -6.60
CA MET A 688 11.14 52.12 -6.03
C MET A 688 11.41 52.04 -4.51
N PRO A 689 10.40 51.70 -3.67
CA PRO A 689 10.62 51.52 -2.25
C PRO A 689 11.66 50.41 -2.00
N TRP A 690 12.64 50.71 -1.15
CA TRP A 690 13.76 49.84 -0.83
C TRP A 690 13.31 48.51 -0.24
N ASN A 691 13.41 47.44 -1.03
CA ASN A 691 13.88 46.11 -0.65
C ASN A 691 13.67 45.16 -1.84
N GLU A 692 14.74 44.85 -2.57
CA GLU A 692 15.13 43.49 -2.98
C GLU A 692 16.19 43.53 -4.11
N VAL A 693 16.99 42.47 -4.12
CA VAL A 693 18.32 42.32 -4.70
C VAL A 693 18.34 42.47 -6.22
N LYS A 694 19.32 43.21 -6.74
CA LYS A 694 19.66 43.32 -8.16
C LYS A 694 20.05 41.95 -8.76
N LEU A 695 19.35 41.53 -9.82
CA LEU A 695 19.82 40.55 -10.80
C LEU A 695 19.73 41.20 -12.21
N PRO A 696 20.69 40.95 -13.13
CA PRO A 696 20.86 41.78 -14.33
C PRO A 696 20.19 41.23 -15.61
N ASP A 697 19.99 42.13 -16.58
CA ASP A 697 20.08 41.91 -18.05
C ASP A 697 18.92 41.41 -18.93
N LEU A 698 17.63 41.55 -18.55
CA LEU A 698 16.53 41.47 -19.55
C LEU A 698 16.09 42.83 -20.11
N LYS A 699 16.35 43.91 -19.37
CA LYS A 699 15.96 45.29 -19.70
C LYS A 699 16.74 45.91 -20.86
N LEU A 700 17.83 45.29 -21.32
CA LEU A 700 18.63 45.80 -22.43
C LEU A 700 18.46 44.97 -23.71
N GLN A 701 18.30 43.65 -23.69
CA GLN A 701 18.33 42.88 -24.95
C GLN A 701 17.05 43.01 -25.79
N LEU A 702 15.85 43.00 -25.18
CA LEU A 702 14.60 43.21 -25.93
C LEU A 702 14.43 44.68 -26.30
N THR A 703 14.70 45.59 -25.37
CA THR A 703 14.62 47.05 -25.58
C THR A 703 15.66 47.53 -26.60
N CYS A 704 16.91 47.05 -26.59
CA CYS A 704 17.90 47.40 -27.62
C CYS A 704 17.63 46.76 -28.98
N SER A 705 16.96 45.61 -29.07
CA SER A 705 16.59 45.03 -30.37
C SER A 705 15.38 45.75 -30.97
N PHE A 706 14.42 46.15 -30.13
CA PHE A 706 13.25 46.95 -30.52
C PHE A 706 13.63 48.41 -30.86
N LEU A 707 14.61 48.99 -30.17
CA LEU A 707 15.09 50.37 -30.42
C LEU A 707 16.16 50.47 -31.52
N LYS A 708 16.83 49.38 -31.91
CA LYS A 708 17.79 49.40 -33.05
C LYS A 708 17.09 49.37 -34.42
N GLY A 709 15.78 49.11 -34.46
CA GLY A 709 14.93 49.21 -35.64
C GLY A 709 14.05 50.46 -35.70
N LEU A 710 14.14 51.34 -34.69
CA LEU A 710 13.70 52.74 -34.75
C LEU A 710 14.83 53.59 -35.31
#